data_AF-A0A7Y3MW98-F1
#
_entry.id   AF-A0A7Y3MW98-F1
#
_cell.length_a   1.000
_cell.length_b   1.000
_cell.length_c   1.000
_cell.angle_alpha   90.00
_cell.angle_beta   90.00
_cell.angle_gamma   90.00
#
_symmetry.space_group_name_H-M   'P 1'
#
loop_
_entity.id
_entity.type
_entity.pdbx_description
1 polymer ?
#
loop_
_entity_poly.entity_id
_entity_poly.type
_entity_poly.pdbx_seq_one_letter_code
_entity_poly.pdbx_strand_id
1 'polypeptide(L)'
;MTPLARWWAVARGEVATGIRRPGYYVLLALLVFLAWGMSKGAVVIASGDATVGGDKSWVTSMFAQANIQTVVIAGIGAWFLAIGCGLVIIRDGELNVGEILHATRLRAGEYIWGKFTGAIIVFCLVWLVYLLLGIAFNHGLTTGEDAERIGPFSAWNYLMPTLVFGIPQILFFGGVPFYLGARTRRPIVVFAFPIAVLLVALGFLISWSPSWLDPDINRALMLVDPSGFRWLNETFLKVDRGVEFYNSATIHPDSGMLVSRGLFAVMGLLAVQAASSSYARALRTGGEPGSLLGGLLRGIRRRRRDGATVDEDAVDGAGTDVGGLVAVRTRGNLRELGMSTRPLGLVAGVWVVLRSEIRDMVSRPGMYLFVPLIIIQAVQQTLLAVGPFDSQVLLTSGAAAASQANTLSLLVCLLLLFYTVESLHKEKALRMDGVYYAAPVRTGSILVGKTLGNSLVAAFILGAGVLATAAIIWWRQWFDGSPVGFDLRPFVLGWGGVLIPTFVFWTALVTALFSLLRSRYAVYAVGIFLIGYTVYRQSFAEPLGWVFNWMAWGGFQWSDMGPFSLNGDALRLNRLLYLALSVPLTVLAMRWFGRREFDANRIIHRLRPRSLMFAGLRLLPFAAPALFIGSALYFQGRAGFQGPAAEKAAKDYWRRNQATWTDFAMPSVAHVDL
;
A
#
# COMPACT_ATOMS: atom_id res chain seq x y z
N MET A 1 -17.80 -33.19 20.92
CA MET A 1 -17.22 -32.73 19.64
C MET A 1 -15.77 -33.19 19.54
N THR A 2 -15.39 -33.84 18.44
CA THR A 2 -14.00 -34.19 18.12
C THR A 2 -13.13 -32.94 17.90
N PRO A 3 -11.79 -33.02 18.03
CA PRO A 3 -10.86 -31.93 17.72
C PRO A 3 -11.09 -31.30 16.33
N LEU A 4 -11.32 -32.14 15.32
CA LEU A 4 -11.61 -31.72 13.94
C LEU A 4 -12.88 -30.88 13.85
N ALA A 5 -13.96 -31.32 14.50
CA ALA A 5 -15.22 -30.57 14.55
C ALA A 5 -15.08 -29.20 15.24
N ARG A 6 -14.25 -29.09 16.29
CA ARG A 6 -13.97 -27.81 16.95
C ARG A 6 -13.17 -26.86 16.05
N TRP A 7 -12.11 -27.37 15.42
CA TRP A 7 -11.32 -26.63 14.43
C TRP A 7 -12.20 -26.10 13.29
N TRP A 8 -13.05 -26.96 12.71
CA TRP A 8 -13.95 -26.57 11.63
C TRP A 8 -15.01 -25.57 12.08
N ALA A 9 -15.52 -25.68 13.31
CA ALA A 9 -16.45 -24.70 13.85
C ALA A 9 -15.83 -23.30 13.93
N VAL A 10 -14.57 -23.19 14.35
CA VAL A 10 -13.81 -21.93 14.35
C VAL A 10 -13.59 -21.43 12.92
N ALA A 11 -13.16 -22.30 12.00
CA ALA A 11 -12.95 -21.94 10.61
C ALA A 11 -14.23 -21.43 9.94
N ARG A 12 -15.36 -22.14 10.11
CA ARG A 12 -16.67 -21.73 9.60
C ARG A 12 -17.12 -20.37 10.18
N GLY A 13 -16.88 -20.13 11.47
CA GLY A 13 -17.16 -18.84 12.10
C GLY A 13 -16.36 -17.69 11.50
N GLU A 14 -15.06 -17.94 11.25
CA GLU A 14 -14.19 -16.96 10.58
C GLU A 14 -14.58 -16.74 9.12
N VAL A 15 -14.98 -17.78 8.38
CA VAL A 15 -15.53 -17.64 7.00
C VAL A 15 -16.80 -16.81 7.00
N ALA A 16 -17.75 -17.12 7.88
CA ALA A 16 -19.03 -16.40 7.96
C ALA A 16 -18.83 -14.92 8.31
N THR A 17 -17.87 -14.63 9.19
CA THR A 17 -17.50 -13.25 9.53
C THR A 17 -16.72 -12.61 8.38
N GLY A 18 -15.81 -13.36 7.76
CA GLY A 18 -14.95 -12.94 6.65
C GLY A 18 -15.74 -12.48 5.44
N ILE A 19 -16.71 -13.27 4.97
CA ILE A 19 -17.57 -12.93 3.83
C ILE A 19 -18.36 -11.63 4.07
N ARG A 20 -18.66 -11.27 5.33
CA ARG A 20 -19.35 -10.02 5.66
C ARG A 20 -18.40 -8.82 5.80
N ARG A 21 -17.09 -9.01 5.71
CA ARG A 21 -16.13 -7.91 5.88
C ARG A 21 -16.10 -7.03 4.63
N PRO A 22 -16.28 -5.70 4.77
CA PRO A 22 -16.24 -4.77 3.63
C PRO A 22 -14.90 -4.82 2.88
N GLY A 23 -13.80 -5.15 3.56
CA GLY A 23 -12.47 -5.22 2.95
C GLY A 23 -12.38 -6.22 1.79
N TYR A 24 -13.02 -7.39 1.88
CA TYR A 24 -12.98 -8.39 0.80
C TYR A 24 -13.84 -8.00 -0.41
N TYR A 25 -14.93 -7.25 -0.21
CA TYR A 25 -15.71 -6.71 -1.33
C TYR A 25 -14.95 -5.63 -2.10
N VAL A 26 -14.16 -4.82 -1.38
CA VAL A 26 -13.30 -3.83 -2.04
C VAL A 26 -12.15 -4.52 -2.79
N LEU A 27 -11.54 -5.57 -2.22
CA LEU A 27 -10.60 -6.41 -2.97
C LEU A 27 -11.27 -6.99 -4.21
N LEU A 28 -12.47 -7.55 -4.09
CA LEU A 28 -13.20 -8.12 -5.21
C LEU A 28 -13.46 -7.07 -6.28
N ALA A 29 -13.92 -5.86 -5.91
CA ALA A 29 -14.12 -4.76 -6.85
C ALA A 29 -12.82 -4.35 -7.56
N LEU A 30 -11.69 -4.33 -6.83
CA LEU A 30 -10.36 -4.08 -7.41
C LEU A 30 -9.99 -5.17 -8.42
N LEU A 31 -10.17 -6.43 -8.06
CA LEU A 31 -9.85 -7.57 -8.91
C LEU A 31 -10.77 -7.66 -10.13
N VAL A 32 -12.06 -7.32 -9.99
CA VAL A 32 -13.00 -7.18 -11.12
C VAL A 32 -12.49 -6.11 -12.08
N PHE A 33 -12.13 -4.94 -11.54
CA PHE A 33 -11.62 -3.84 -12.34
C PHE A 33 -10.32 -4.21 -13.06
N LEU A 34 -9.40 -4.89 -12.37
CA LEU A 34 -8.17 -5.38 -12.98
C LEU A 34 -8.44 -6.43 -14.05
N ALA A 35 -9.28 -7.43 -13.78
CA ALA A 35 -9.64 -8.46 -14.76
C ALA A 35 -10.23 -7.84 -16.02
N TRP A 36 -11.14 -6.87 -15.87
CA TRP A 36 -11.72 -6.14 -16.99
C TRP A 36 -10.66 -5.32 -17.73
N GLY A 37 -9.81 -4.59 -17.00
CA GLY A 37 -8.76 -3.78 -17.57
C GLY A 37 -7.74 -4.61 -18.36
N MET A 38 -7.34 -5.77 -17.84
CA MET A 38 -6.40 -6.67 -18.51
C MET A 38 -7.00 -7.32 -19.75
N SER A 39 -8.32 -7.57 -19.79
CA SER A 39 -9.01 -8.08 -20.98
C SER A 39 -8.92 -7.13 -22.19
N LYS A 40 -8.60 -5.85 -21.95
CA LYS A 40 -8.36 -4.83 -23.00
C LYS A 40 -6.95 -4.86 -23.58
N GLY A 41 -6.15 -5.88 -23.31
CA GLY A 41 -4.78 -5.98 -23.83
C GLY A 41 -3.80 -4.97 -23.23
N ALA A 42 -4.09 -4.46 -22.03
CA ALA A 42 -3.26 -3.51 -21.30
C ALA A 42 -1.94 -4.12 -20.76
N VAL A 43 -1.93 -5.45 -20.54
CA VAL A 43 -0.76 -6.19 -20.04
C VAL A 43 -0.48 -7.32 -21.02
N VAL A 44 0.55 -7.12 -21.84
CA VAL A 44 0.94 -8.06 -22.89
C VAL A 44 2.44 -8.29 -22.77
N ILE A 45 2.89 -9.51 -23.03
CA ILE A 45 4.33 -9.79 -23.11
C ILE A 45 4.83 -9.10 -24.38
N ALA A 46 5.67 -8.09 -24.21
CA ALA A 46 6.30 -7.37 -25.31
C ALA A 46 7.21 -8.36 -26.06
N SER A 47 6.82 -8.68 -27.29
CA SER A 47 7.53 -9.61 -28.17
C SER A 47 7.26 -9.19 -29.61
N GLY A 48 8.32 -8.91 -30.37
CA GLY A 48 8.24 -8.37 -31.73
C GLY A 48 7.63 -6.96 -31.87
N ASP A 49 7.66 -6.42 -33.09
CA ASP A 49 6.96 -5.18 -33.44
C ASP A 49 5.60 -5.51 -34.08
N ALA A 50 4.54 -5.46 -33.28
CA ALA A 50 3.18 -5.75 -33.71
C ALA A 50 2.48 -4.55 -34.38
N THR A 51 3.20 -3.44 -34.65
CA THR A 51 2.61 -2.24 -35.28
C THR A 51 2.34 -2.40 -36.78
N VAL A 52 2.96 -3.40 -37.43
CA VAL A 52 2.82 -3.67 -38.87
C VAL A 52 2.31 -5.10 -39.11
N GLY A 53 1.07 -5.39 -38.68
CA GLY A 53 0.37 -6.64 -39.04
C GLY A 53 0.99 -7.96 -38.56
N GLY A 54 1.97 -7.93 -37.65
CA GLY A 54 2.55 -9.12 -37.03
C GLY A 54 1.64 -9.76 -35.99
N ASP A 55 1.85 -11.05 -35.72
CA ASP A 55 1.10 -11.80 -34.71
C ASP A 55 1.18 -11.12 -33.33
N LYS A 56 0.05 -11.11 -32.62
CA LYS A 56 -0.05 -10.51 -31.28
C LYS A 56 0.01 -11.58 -30.21
N SER A 57 0.73 -11.31 -29.11
CA SER A 57 0.76 -12.22 -27.98
C SER A 57 -0.54 -12.19 -27.19
N TRP A 58 -1.02 -13.38 -26.82
CA TRP A 58 -2.32 -13.58 -26.22
C TRP A 58 -2.31 -13.32 -24.72
N VAL A 59 -3.28 -12.54 -24.24
CA VAL A 59 -3.50 -12.28 -22.81
C VAL A 59 -3.98 -13.55 -22.08
N THR A 60 -4.60 -14.48 -22.80
CA THR A 60 -5.08 -15.77 -22.28
C THR A 60 -4.02 -16.87 -22.29
N SER A 61 -2.81 -16.57 -22.78
CA SER A 61 -1.68 -17.50 -22.72
C SER A 61 -1.28 -17.81 -21.28
N MET A 62 -0.70 -18.99 -21.06
CA MET A 62 -0.23 -19.40 -19.73
C MET A 62 0.86 -18.46 -19.21
N PHE A 63 1.72 -17.91 -20.08
CA PHE A 63 2.78 -16.97 -19.70
C PHE A 63 2.21 -15.61 -19.28
N ALA A 64 1.27 -15.06 -20.03
CA ALA A 64 0.62 -13.80 -19.67
C ALA A 64 -0.14 -13.93 -18.34
N GLN A 65 -0.89 -15.03 -18.17
CA GLN A 65 -1.58 -15.32 -16.92
C GLN A 65 -0.63 -15.54 -15.74
N ALA A 66 0.51 -16.22 -15.95
CA ALA A 66 1.51 -16.40 -14.91
C ALA A 66 2.16 -15.09 -14.47
N ASN A 67 2.49 -14.21 -15.41
CA ASN A 67 3.01 -12.88 -15.11
C ASN A 67 1.99 -12.07 -14.29
N ILE A 68 0.76 -11.95 -14.82
CA ILE A 68 -0.33 -11.20 -14.19
C ILE A 68 -0.61 -11.70 -12.77
N GLN A 69 -0.85 -13.00 -12.59
CA GLN A 69 -1.23 -13.55 -11.29
C GLN A 69 -0.10 -13.39 -10.28
N THR A 70 1.15 -13.61 -10.69
CA THR A 70 2.33 -13.46 -9.83
C THR A 70 2.46 -12.03 -9.31
N VAL A 71 2.31 -11.04 -10.20
CA VAL A 71 2.42 -9.61 -9.84
C VAL A 71 1.23 -9.15 -9.01
N VAL A 72 0.00 -9.55 -9.36
CA VAL A 72 -1.22 -9.14 -8.64
C VAL A 72 -1.24 -9.71 -7.22
N ILE A 73 -0.83 -10.97 -7.01
CA ILE A 73 -0.77 -11.55 -5.67
C ILE A 73 0.35 -10.90 -4.84
N ALA A 74 1.57 -10.79 -5.36
CA ALA A 74 2.68 -10.19 -4.63
C ALA A 74 2.45 -8.69 -4.32
N GLY A 75 1.84 -7.97 -5.27
CA GLY A 75 1.61 -6.53 -5.17
C GLY A 75 0.38 -6.16 -4.33
N ILE A 76 -0.80 -6.70 -4.67
CA ILE A 76 -2.09 -6.34 -4.03
C ILE A 76 -2.53 -7.42 -3.05
N GLY A 77 -2.46 -8.69 -3.46
CA GLY A 77 -2.88 -9.84 -2.65
C GLY A 77 -2.17 -9.91 -1.30
N ALA A 78 -0.86 -9.64 -1.27
CA ALA A 78 -0.04 -9.65 -0.07
C ALA A 78 -0.56 -8.72 1.04
N TRP A 79 -1.06 -7.54 0.67
CA TRP A 79 -1.65 -6.59 1.62
C TRP A 79 -2.98 -7.07 2.17
N PHE A 80 -3.86 -7.58 1.30
CA PHE A 80 -5.15 -8.08 1.73
C PHE A 80 -5.03 -9.39 2.52
N LEU A 81 -4.03 -10.22 2.24
CA LEU A 81 -3.66 -11.38 3.07
C LEU A 81 -3.13 -10.93 4.44
N ALA A 82 -2.29 -9.90 4.50
CA ALA A 82 -1.84 -9.32 5.77
C ALA A 82 -3.02 -8.76 6.60
N ILE A 83 -3.97 -8.05 5.97
CA ILE A 83 -5.20 -7.57 6.64
C ILE A 83 -6.10 -8.72 7.07
N GLY A 84 -6.31 -9.67 6.16
CA GLY A 84 -7.28 -10.75 6.26
C GLY A 84 -6.87 -11.84 7.24
N CYS A 85 -5.59 -12.20 7.26
CA CYS A 85 -5.02 -13.24 8.13
C CYS A 85 -4.30 -12.63 9.35
N GLY A 86 -3.48 -11.59 9.14
CA GLY A 86 -2.62 -11.02 10.17
C GLY A 86 -3.35 -10.29 11.31
N LEU A 87 -4.51 -9.69 11.03
CA LEU A 87 -5.27 -8.94 12.05
C LEU A 87 -6.33 -9.77 12.76
N VAL A 88 -6.53 -11.04 12.42
CA VAL A 88 -7.60 -11.89 12.97
C VAL A 88 -7.48 -12.00 14.49
N ILE A 89 -6.31 -12.37 14.97
CA ILE A 89 -6.04 -12.59 16.39
C ILE A 89 -6.01 -11.27 17.18
N ILE A 90 -5.56 -10.18 16.56
CA ILE A 90 -5.57 -8.84 17.17
C ILE A 90 -7.02 -8.37 17.36
N ARG A 91 -7.88 -8.57 16.35
CA ARG A 91 -9.30 -8.20 16.39
C ARG A 91 -10.06 -8.94 17.48
N ASP A 92 -9.79 -10.23 17.68
CA ASP A 92 -10.43 -10.99 18.75
C ASP A 92 -10.04 -10.44 20.15
N GLY A 93 -8.84 -9.88 20.29
CA GLY A 93 -8.42 -9.15 21.48
C GLY A 93 -9.13 -7.80 21.66
N GLU A 94 -9.26 -7.02 20.58
CA GLU A 94 -10.00 -5.75 20.61
C GLU A 94 -11.48 -5.93 20.93
N LEU A 95 -12.07 -7.04 20.49
CA LEU A 95 -13.47 -7.40 20.73
C LEU A 95 -13.70 -8.13 22.07
N ASN A 96 -12.66 -8.36 22.87
CA ASN A 96 -12.72 -9.10 24.13
C ASN A 96 -13.33 -10.51 24.03
N VAL A 97 -13.21 -11.15 22.86
CA VAL A 97 -13.75 -12.51 22.67
C VAL A 97 -12.90 -13.54 23.40
N GLY A 98 -11.65 -13.18 23.76
CA GLY A 98 -10.71 -14.04 24.47
C GLY A 98 -11.26 -14.63 25.76
N GLU A 99 -11.90 -13.83 26.61
CA GLU A 99 -12.46 -14.29 27.90
C GLU A 99 -13.52 -15.39 27.72
N ILE A 100 -14.38 -15.23 26.71
CA ILE A 100 -15.41 -16.22 26.36
C ILE A 100 -14.76 -17.48 25.78
N LEU A 101 -13.76 -17.33 24.92
CA LEU A 101 -13.04 -18.45 24.31
C LEU A 101 -12.30 -19.28 25.36
N HIS A 102 -11.76 -18.64 26.40
CA HIS A 102 -11.07 -19.31 27.51
C HIS A 102 -12.00 -20.12 28.42
N ALA A 103 -13.30 -19.79 28.45
CA ALA A 103 -14.30 -20.59 29.14
C ALA A 103 -14.69 -21.89 28.39
N THR A 104 -14.23 -22.06 27.14
CA THR A 104 -14.53 -23.25 26.33
C THR A 104 -13.40 -24.28 26.36
N ARG A 105 -13.70 -25.54 26.00
CA ARG A 105 -12.70 -26.64 25.87
C ARG A 105 -11.82 -26.53 24.60
N LEU A 106 -11.64 -25.35 24.04
CA LEU A 106 -10.94 -25.13 22.77
C LEU A 106 -9.42 -25.13 22.99
N ARG A 107 -8.69 -25.95 22.23
CA ARG A 107 -7.22 -25.97 22.30
C ARG A 107 -6.61 -24.85 21.44
N ALA A 108 -5.44 -24.35 21.83
CA ALA A 108 -4.69 -23.33 21.09
C ALA A 108 -4.49 -23.68 19.60
N GLY A 109 -4.13 -24.92 19.30
CA GLY A 109 -3.94 -25.38 17.92
C GLY A 109 -5.24 -25.40 17.11
N GLU A 110 -6.34 -25.87 17.71
CA GLU A 110 -7.67 -25.90 17.06
C GLU A 110 -8.15 -24.48 16.75
N TYR A 111 -7.91 -23.54 17.66
CA TYR A 111 -8.24 -22.13 17.48
C TYR A 111 -7.40 -21.47 16.39
N ILE A 112 -6.07 -21.56 16.48
CA ILE A 112 -5.15 -20.87 15.58
C ILE A 112 -5.28 -21.40 14.15
N TRP A 113 -5.24 -22.71 13.96
CA TRP A 113 -5.42 -23.30 12.64
C TRP A 113 -6.83 -23.06 12.11
N GLY A 114 -7.85 -23.06 12.97
CA GLY A 114 -9.23 -22.77 12.54
C GLY A 114 -9.36 -21.34 12.00
N LYS A 115 -8.81 -20.36 12.73
CA LYS A 115 -8.78 -18.95 12.32
C LYS A 115 -8.00 -18.74 11.03
N PHE A 116 -6.82 -19.34 10.90
CA PHE A 116 -6.01 -19.23 9.68
C PHE A 116 -6.72 -19.86 8.47
N THR A 117 -7.23 -21.10 8.60
CA THR A 117 -7.94 -21.78 7.52
C THR A 117 -9.17 -21.01 7.07
N GLY A 118 -9.96 -20.48 8.01
CA GLY A 118 -11.13 -19.68 7.65
C GLY A 118 -10.78 -18.40 6.89
N ALA A 119 -9.70 -17.72 7.28
CA ALA A 119 -9.22 -16.53 6.58
C ALA A 119 -8.70 -16.84 5.16
N ILE A 120 -7.92 -17.93 5.01
CA ILE A 120 -7.38 -18.38 3.72
C ILE A 120 -8.50 -18.83 2.77
N ILE A 121 -9.51 -19.57 3.26
CA ILE A 121 -10.65 -19.99 2.45
C ILE A 121 -11.34 -18.77 1.83
N VAL A 122 -11.59 -17.72 2.62
CA VAL A 122 -12.24 -16.50 2.09
C VAL A 122 -11.38 -15.84 1.01
N PHE A 123 -10.06 -15.75 1.21
CA PHE A 123 -9.18 -15.18 0.19
C PHE A 123 -9.14 -16.05 -1.09
N CYS A 124 -9.04 -17.37 -0.95
CA CYS A 124 -9.08 -18.30 -2.08
C CYS A 124 -10.41 -18.24 -2.84
N LEU A 125 -11.54 -18.05 -2.16
CA LEU A 125 -12.84 -17.83 -2.81
C LEU A 125 -12.85 -16.52 -3.61
N VAL A 126 -12.33 -15.42 -3.04
CA VAL A 126 -12.19 -14.15 -3.79
C VAL A 126 -11.27 -14.31 -5.00
N TRP A 127 -10.16 -15.04 -4.85
CA TRP A 127 -9.25 -15.33 -5.95
C TRP A 127 -9.89 -16.19 -7.04
N LEU A 128 -10.67 -17.20 -6.67
CA LEU A 128 -11.43 -18.02 -7.61
C LEU A 128 -12.43 -17.18 -8.40
N VAL A 129 -13.17 -16.27 -7.73
CA VAL A 129 -14.07 -15.34 -8.42
C VAL A 129 -13.30 -14.44 -9.39
N TYR A 130 -12.11 -13.97 -9.03
CA TYR A 130 -11.25 -13.21 -9.95
C TYR A 130 -10.88 -14.02 -11.21
N LEU A 131 -10.49 -15.29 -11.06
CA LEU A 131 -10.19 -16.14 -12.22
C LEU A 131 -11.42 -16.36 -13.11
N LEU A 132 -12.58 -16.65 -12.52
CA LEU A 132 -13.83 -16.84 -13.26
C LEU A 132 -14.26 -15.57 -14.01
N LEU A 133 -14.11 -14.40 -13.38
CA LEU A 133 -14.36 -13.12 -14.03
C LEU A 133 -13.36 -12.84 -15.14
N GLY A 134 -12.08 -13.17 -14.94
CA GLY A 134 -11.06 -13.06 -15.99
C GLY A 134 -11.41 -13.91 -17.21
N ILE A 135 -11.83 -15.16 -17.00
CA ILE A 135 -12.33 -16.05 -18.07
C ILE A 135 -13.56 -15.44 -18.75
N ALA A 136 -14.54 -14.96 -17.96
CA ALA A 136 -15.76 -14.38 -18.50
C ALA A 136 -15.50 -13.10 -19.32
N PHE A 137 -14.58 -12.24 -18.88
CA PHE A 137 -14.23 -11.02 -19.60
C PHE A 137 -13.41 -11.30 -20.85
N ASN A 138 -12.41 -12.19 -20.77
CA ASN A 138 -11.57 -12.54 -21.90
C ASN A 138 -12.33 -13.30 -23.00
N HIS A 139 -13.37 -14.07 -22.68
CA HIS A 139 -14.09 -14.87 -23.70
C HIS A 139 -15.52 -14.38 -23.98
N GLY A 140 -16.08 -13.51 -23.14
CA GLY A 140 -17.49 -13.09 -23.25
C GLY A 140 -17.73 -11.62 -23.62
N LEU A 141 -16.75 -10.71 -23.42
CA LEU A 141 -16.97 -9.25 -23.57
C LEU A 141 -16.04 -8.58 -24.59
N THR A 142 -15.23 -9.33 -25.31
CA THR A 142 -14.18 -8.80 -26.17
C THR A 142 -14.65 -8.68 -27.62
N THR A 143 -14.54 -7.48 -28.19
CA THR A 143 -14.98 -7.13 -29.55
C THR A 143 -13.93 -6.25 -30.22
N GLY A 144 -13.76 -6.38 -31.54
CA GLY A 144 -12.84 -5.52 -32.31
C GLY A 144 -11.36 -5.91 -32.14
N GLU A 145 -10.46 -4.92 -32.12
CA GLU A 145 -8.99 -5.10 -32.05
C GLU A 145 -8.52 -5.88 -30.81
N ASP A 146 -9.31 -5.88 -29.72
CA ASP A 146 -9.04 -6.64 -28.50
C ASP A 146 -9.10 -8.16 -28.76
N ALA A 147 -9.94 -8.61 -29.70
CA ALA A 147 -10.15 -10.04 -29.98
C ALA A 147 -8.91 -10.72 -30.58
N GLU A 148 -8.07 -9.97 -31.30
CA GLU A 148 -6.81 -10.49 -31.87
C GLU A 148 -5.78 -10.85 -30.79
N ARG A 149 -5.94 -10.33 -29.57
CA ARG A 149 -5.05 -10.61 -28.42
C ARG A 149 -5.57 -11.74 -27.52
N ILE A 150 -6.57 -12.49 -27.98
CA ILE A 150 -7.26 -13.49 -27.17
C ILE A 150 -7.12 -14.84 -27.85
N GLY A 151 -6.35 -15.71 -27.20
CA GLY A 151 -6.19 -17.10 -27.59
C GLY A 151 -7.37 -17.98 -27.18
N PRO A 152 -7.38 -19.25 -27.64
CA PRO A 152 -8.43 -20.21 -27.32
C PRO A 152 -8.58 -20.43 -25.81
N PHE A 153 -9.80 -20.73 -25.36
CA PHE A 153 -10.06 -21.00 -23.96
C PHE A 153 -9.38 -22.31 -23.53
N SER A 154 -8.49 -22.20 -22.55
CA SER A 154 -7.91 -23.32 -21.83
C SER A 154 -7.95 -23.01 -20.33
N ALA A 155 -8.74 -23.76 -19.57
CA ALA A 155 -8.81 -23.62 -18.12
C ALA A 155 -7.44 -23.83 -17.46
N TRP A 156 -6.58 -24.64 -18.07
CA TRP A 156 -5.23 -24.93 -17.59
C TRP A 156 -4.32 -23.70 -17.62
N ASN A 157 -4.49 -22.79 -18.60
CA ASN A 157 -3.71 -21.55 -18.68
C ASN A 157 -3.95 -20.62 -17.48
N TYR A 158 -5.11 -20.74 -16.82
CA TYR A 158 -5.45 -19.96 -15.62
C TYR A 158 -5.12 -20.71 -14.33
N LEU A 159 -5.40 -22.02 -14.30
CA LEU A 159 -5.26 -22.84 -13.10
C LEU A 159 -3.80 -23.16 -12.76
N MET A 160 -2.99 -23.53 -13.76
CA MET A 160 -1.59 -23.89 -13.53
C MET A 160 -0.80 -22.76 -12.85
N PRO A 161 -0.88 -21.50 -13.31
CA PRO A 161 -0.19 -20.42 -12.63
C PRO A 161 -0.70 -20.17 -11.20
N THR A 162 -1.99 -20.35 -10.95
CA THR A 162 -2.55 -20.28 -9.59
C THR A 162 -1.98 -21.38 -8.69
N LEU A 163 -1.82 -22.60 -9.20
CA LEU A 163 -1.28 -23.71 -8.41
C LEU A 163 0.22 -23.52 -8.11
N VAL A 164 1.01 -23.16 -9.13
CA VAL A 164 2.49 -23.11 -9.01
C VAL A 164 2.98 -21.80 -8.41
N PHE A 165 2.41 -20.66 -8.78
CA PHE A 165 2.84 -19.35 -8.27
C PHE A 165 1.88 -18.84 -7.19
N GLY A 166 0.57 -18.96 -7.41
CA GLY A 166 -0.43 -18.35 -6.54
C GLY A 166 -0.54 -18.97 -5.14
N ILE A 167 -0.79 -20.27 -5.02
CA ILE A 167 -0.98 -20.95 -3.73
C ILE A 167 0.23 -20.77 -2.80
N PRO A 168 1.48 -20.98 -3.25
CA PRO A 168 2.66 -20.73 -2.42
C PRO A 168 2.74 -19.30 -1.89
N GLN A 169 2.49 -18.31 -2.75
CA GLN A 169 2.44 -16.91 -2.33
C GLN A 169 1.32 -16.66 -1.32
N ILE A 170 0.12 -17.20 -1.54
CA ILE A 170 -1.02 -17.05 -0.64
C ILE A 170 -0.70 -17.62 0.75
N LEU A 171 -0.07 -18.79 0.82
CA LEU A 171 0.33 -19.41 2.08
C LEU A 171 1.43 -18.61 2.77
N PHE A 172 2.42 -18.11 2.03
CA PHE A 172 3.51 -17.31 2.59
C PHE A 172 3.03 -15.95 3.10
N PHE A 173 2.35 -15.16 2.25
CA PHE A 173 1.80 -13.85 2.58
C PHE A 173 0.59 -13.90 3.52
N GLY A 174 -0.06 -15.06 3.68
CA GLY A 174 -1.06 -15.27 4.73
C GLY A 174 -0.43 -15.69 6.06
N GLY A 175 0.45 -16.69 6.03
CA GLY A 175 0.98 -17.36 7.23
C GLY A 175 1.97 -16.51 8.03
N VAL A 176 2.89 -15.82 7.36
CA VAL A 176 3.88 -14.97 8.06
C VAL A 176 3.21 -13.77 8.75
N PRO A 177 2.34 -12.99 8.09
CA PRO A 177 1.57 -11.95 8.77
C PRO A 177 0.68 -12.46 9.91
N PHE A 178 0.07 -13.65 9.74
CA PHE A 178 -0.69 -14.30 10.81
C PHE A 178 0.17 -14.55 12.05
N TYR A 179 1.37 -15.10 11.87
CA TYR A 179 2.34 -15.29 12.95
C TYR A 179 2.74 -13.97 13.61
N LEU A 180 3.11 -12.97 12.82
CA LEU A 180 3.52 -11.66 13.31
C LEU A 180 2.39 -10.99 14.12
N GLY A 181 1.15 -11.08 13.65
CA GLY A 181 -0.02 -10.54 14.33
C GLY A 181 -0.33 -11.27 15.64
N ALA A 182 -0.30 -12.60 15.63
CA ALA A 182 -0.53 -13.42 16.81
C ALA A 182 0.55 -13.21 17.89
N ARG A 183 1.82 -13.09 17.48
CA ARG A 183 2.97 -12.96 18.38
C ARG A 183 3.15 -11.55 18.91
N THR A 184 3.10 -10.55 18.05
CA THR A 184 3.43 -9.17 18.43
C THR A 184 2.24 -8.39 18.95
N ARG A 185 1.01 -8.81 18.61
CA ARG A 185 -0.24 -8.07 18.88
C ARG A 185 -0.22 -6.63 18.37
N ARG A 186 0.64 -6.33 17.39
CA ARG A 186 0.86 -4.99 16.85
C ARG A 186 0.52 -4.98 15.35
N PRO A 187 -0.57 -4.33 14.93
CA PRO A 187 -0.95 -4.21 13.52
C PRO A 187 0.21 -3.71 12.64
N ILE A 188 1.01 -2.77 13.15
CA ILE A 188 2.13 -2.18 12.40
C ILE A 188 3.15 -3.20 11.89
N VAL A 189 3.43 -4.27 12.65
CA VAL A 189 4.39 -5.30 12.23
C VAL A 189 3.78 -6.18 11.14
N VAL A 190 2.47 -6.41 11.21
CA VAL A 190 1.71 -7.17 10.21
C VAL A 190 1.75 -6.46 8.85
N PHE A 191 1.54 -5.15 8.83
CA PHE A 191 1.61 -4.34 7.62
C PHE A 191 3.03 -4.07 7.13
N ALA A 192 4.01 -4.10 8.02
CA ALA A 192 5.41 -3.92 7.63
C ALA A 192 5.95 -5.06 6.79
N PHE A 193 5.43 -6.26 7.00
CA PHE A 193 5.86 -7.45 6.27
C PHE A 193 5.67 -7.35 4.75
N PRO A 194 4.44 -7.14 4.21
CA PRO A 194 4.25 -7.06 2.75
C PRO A 194 5.05 -5.91 2.15
N ILE A 195 5.23 -4.78 2.86
CA ILE A 195 6.10 -3.69 2.42
C ILE A 195 7.55 -4.19 2.32
N ALA A 196 8.12 -4.74 3.39
CA ALA A 196 9.50 -5.22 3.40
C ALA A 196 9.78 -6.25 2.31
N VAL A 197 8.87 -7.21 2.12
CA VAL A 197 8.99 -8.22 1.07
C VAL A 197 8.90 -7.59 -0.31
N LEU A 198 7.92 -6.71 -0.55
CA LEU A 198 7.76 -6.05 -1.84
C LEU A 198 8.99 -5.20 -2.20
N LEU A 199 9.61 -4.57 -1.20
CA LEU A 199 10.80 -3.75 -1.41
C LEU A 199 12.03 -4.59 -1.73
N VAL A 200 12.29 -5.65 -0.97
CA VAL A 200 13.37 -6.59 -1.30
C VAL A 200 13.13 -7.25 -2.66
N ALA A 201 11.88 -7.64 -2.95
CA ALA A 201 11.53 -8.27 -4.22
C ALA A 201 11.70 -7.30 -5.41
N LEU A 202 11.02 -6.14 -5.39
CA LEU A 202 11.06 -5.17 -6.49
C LEU A 202 12.41 -4.46 -6.60
N GLY A 203 13.03 -4.07 -5.49
CA GLY A 203 14.28 -3.29 -5.47
C GLY A 203 15.51 -4.11 -5.80
N PHE A 204 15.51 -5.39 -5.45
CA PHE A 204 16.65 -6.28 -5.60
C PHE A 204 16.34 -7.51 -6.45
N LEU A 205 15.49 -8.42 -5.94
CA LEU A 205 15.36 -9.76 -6.50
C LEU A 205 14.77 -9.78 -7.91
N ILE A 206 13.94 -8.81 -8.28
CA ILE A 206 13.31 -8.75 -9.60
C ILE A 206 14.09 -7.84 -10.54
N SER A 207 14.51 -6.66 -10.06
CA SER A 207 15.10 -5.63 -10.92
C SER A 207 16.59 -5.81 -11.18
N TRP A 208 17.34 -6.43 -10.27
CA TRP A 208 18.79 -6.55 -10.39
C TRP A 208 19.18 -7.90 -11.00
N SER A 209 19.50 -7.92 -12.30
CA SER A 209 19.91 -9.13 -13.02
C SER A 209 20.93 -8.85 -14.14
N PRO A 210 22.09 -8.27 -13.80
CA PRO A 210 23.09 -7.88 -14.80
C PRO A 210 23.62 -9.10 -15.57
N SER A 211 24.10 -8.85 -16.80
CA SER A 211 24.60 -9.88 -17.73
C SER A 211 25.81 -10.64 -17.18
N TRP A 212 26.64 -9.95 -16.40
CA TRP A 212 27.86 -10.46 -15.76
C TRP A 212 27.61 -11.18 -14.43
N LEU A 213 26.37 -11.24 -13.94
CA LEU A 213 26.06 -11.94 -12.70
C LEU A 213 26.30 -13.45 -12.89
N ASP A 214 27.08 -14.04 -11.99
CA ASP A 214 27.31 -15.48 -11.96
C ASP A 214 25.97 -16.25 -12.04
N PRO A 215 25.80 -17.17 -13.02
CA PRO A 215 24.59 -17.97 -13.16
C PRO A 215 24.17 -18.72 -11.88
N ASP A 216 25.12 -19.18 -11.07
CA ASP A 216 24.82 -19.91 -9.83
C ASP A 216 24.26 -18.98 -8.76
N ILE A 217 24.82 -17.76 -8.65
CA ILE A 217 24.28 -16.71 -7.78
C ILE A 217 22.89 -16.30 -8.27
N ASN A 218 22.71 -16.12 -9.59
CA ASN A 218 21.40 -15.81 -10.16
C ASN A 218 20.37 -16.89 -9.78
N ARG A 219 20.72 -18.17 -9.91
CA ARG A 219 19.84 -19.29 -9.56
C ARG A 219 19.52 -19.35 -8.07
N ALA A 220 20.48 -19.04 -7.20
CA ALA A 220 20.23 -18.87 -5.77
C ALA A 220 19.23 -17.72 -5.49
N LEU A 221 19.36 -16.58 -6.18
CA LEU A 221 18.41 -15.47 -6.06
C LEU A 221 17.01 -15.84 -6.58
N MET A 222 16.90 -16.69 -7.61
CA MET A 222 15.61 -17.20 -8.07
C MET A 222 14.93 -18.09 -7.00
N LEU A 223 15.70 -18.87 -6.25
CA LEU A 223 15.18 -19.71 -5.15
C LEU A 223 14.62 -18.87 -3.99
N VAL A 224 15.20 -17.69 -3.74
CA VAL A 224 14.86 -16.80 -2.60
C VAL A 224 13.75 -15.80 -2.95
N ASP A 225 13.28 -15.75 -4.20
CA ASP A 225 12.18 -14.88 -4.58
C ASP A 225 10.81 -15.41 -4.10
N PRO A 226 10.13 -14.72 -3.15
CA PRO A 226 8.83 -15.14 -2.65
C PRO A 226 7.71 -15.03 -3.69
N SER A 227 7.85 -14.14 -4.68
CA SER A 227 6.89 -14.02 -5.77
C SER A 227 7.06 -15.14 -6.80
N GLY A 228 8.30 -15.53 -7.07
CA GLY A 228 8.62 -16.41 -8.19
C GLY A 228 8.64 -15.71 -9.54
N PHE A 229 8.47 -14.39 -9.55
CA PHE A 229 8.55 -13.58 -10.76
C PHE A 229 9.95 -13.60 -11.37
N ARG A 230 11.02 -13.55 -10.56
CA ARG A 230 12.39 -13.64 -11.07
C ARG A 230 12.59 -14.94 -11.85
N TRP A 231 12.10 -16.05 -11.33
CA TRP A 231 12.20 -17.35 -12.00
C TRP A 231 11.47 -17.34 -13.34
N LEU A 232 10.23 -16.84 -13.35
CA LEU A 232 9.44 -16.69 -14.57
C LEU A 232 10.16 -15.79 -15.60
N ASN A 233 10.69 -14.66 -15.14
CA ASN A 233 11.35 -13.68 -15.98
C ASN A 233 12.65 -14.24 -16.59
N GLU A 234 13.58 -14.70 -15.76
CA GLU A 234 14.90 -15.19 -16.20
C GLU A 234 14.80 -16.45 -17.07
N THR A 235 13.84 -17.33 -16.79
CA THR A 235 13.70 -18.58 -17.54
C THR A 235 12.98 -18.37 -18.87
N PHE A 236 11.94 -17.53 -18.90
CA PHE A 236 11.00 -17.49 -20.02
C PHE A 236 10.83 -16.12 -20.68
N LEU A 237 10.93 -15.00 -19.95
CA LEU A 237 10.54 -13.67 -20.48
C LEU A 237 11.71 -12.74 -20.79
N LYS A 238 12.89 -12.97 -20.22
CA LYS A 238 14.05 -12.07 -20.34
C LYS A 238 14.66 -12.11 -21.74
N VAL A 239 14.71 -13.28 -22.35
CA VAL A 239 15.09 -13.46 -23.75
C VAL A 239 13.80 -13.65 -24.53
N ASP A 240 13.56 -12.78 -25.50
CA ASP A 240 12.37 -12.88 -26.35
C ASP A 240 12.44 -14.16 -27.19
N ARG A 241 11.42 -15.02 -27.05
CA ARG A 241 11.27 -16.29 -27.77
C ARG A 241 10.26 -16.22 -28.91
N GLY A 242 9.71 -15.03 -29.17
CA GLY A 242 8.71 -14.80 -30.21
C GLY A 242 7.28 -15.07 -29.75
N VAL A 243 6.34 -14.50 -30.50
CA VAL A 243 4.91 -14.50 -30.18
C VAL A 243 4.32 -15.91 -30.23
N GLU A 244 4.71 -16.74 -31.21
CA GLU A 244 4.21 -18.11 -31.34
C GLU A 244 4.53 -18.97 -30.11
N PHE A 245 5.74 -18.83 -29.55
CA PHE A 245 6.14 -19.53 -28.33
C PHE A 245 5.25 -19.12 -27.15
N TYR A 246 5.03 -17.83 -26.93
CA TYR A 246 4.20 -17.37 -25.82
C TYR A 246 2.73 -17.76 -25.98
N ASN A 247 2.24 -17.88 -27.21
CA ASN A 247 0.85 -18.23 -27.48
C ASN A 247 0.56 -19.74 -27.32
N SER A 248 1.49 -20.59 -27.74
CA SER A 248 1.27 -22.04 -27.85
C SER A 248 1.96 -22.87 -26.77
N ALA A 249 3.09 -22.43 -26.22
CA ALA A 249 3.87 -23.24 -25.30
C ALA A 249 3.29 -23.24 -23.87
N THR A 250 3.58 -24.31 -23.14
CA THR A 250 3.22 -24.46 -21.74
C THR A 250 4.41 -24.21 -20.82
N ILE A 251 4.16 -23.63 -19.65
CA ILE A 251 5.17 -23.52 -18.60
C ILE A 251 5.39 -24.91 -18.02
N HIS A 252 6.60 -25.44 -18.14
CA HIS A 252 7.00 -26.67 -17.46
C HIS A 252 7.78 -26.28 -16.20
N PRO A 253 7.23 -26.52 -14.99
CA PRO A 253 7.92 -26.15 -13.78
C PRO A 253 9.12 -27.07 -13.56
N ASP A 254 10.33 -26.50 -13.55
CA ASP A 254 11.53 -27.24 -13.24
C ASP A 254 11.61 -27.58 -11.74
N SER A 255 12.48 -28.51 -11.39
CA SER A 255 12.64 -28.95 -10.00
C SER A 255 13.03 -27.80 -9.08
N GLY A 256 13.87 -26.87 -9.56
CA GLY A 256 14.28 -25.68 -8.82
C GLY A 256 13.09 -24.78 -8.47
N MET A 257 12.22 -24.50 -9.44
CA MET A 257 11.02 -23.70 -9.19
C MET A 257 10.09 -24.39 -8.21
N LEU A 258 9.84 -25.69 -8.36
CA LEU A 258 8.98 -26.45 -7.44
C LEU A 258 9.54 -26.46 -6.02
N VAL A 259 10.86 -26.60 -5.87
CA VAL A 259 11.53 -26.52 -4.56
C VAL A 259 11.33 -25.14 -3.93
N SER A 260 11.59 -24.05 -4.67
CA SER A 260 11.37 -22.70 -4.14
C SER A 260 9.92 -22.47 -3.71
N ARG A 261 8.96 -22.80 -4.57
CA ARG A 261 7.53 -22.67 -4.30
C ARG A 261 7.10 -23.52 -3.10
N GLY A 262 7.58 -24.76 -3.01
CA GLY A 262 7.38 -25.63 -1.87
C GLY A 262 7.93 -25.05 -0.57
N LEU A 263 9.15 -24.51 -0.59
CA LEU A 263 9.77 -23.87 0.57
C LEU A 263 8.96 -22.67 1.07
N PHE A 264 8.49 -21.79 0.20
CA PHE A 264 7.65 -20.64 0.61
C PHE A 264 6.29 -21.07 1.19
N ALA A 265 5.65 -22.08 0.59
CA ALA A 265 4.43 -22.67 1.13
C ALA A 265 4.65 -23.26 2.54
N VAL A 266 5.72 -24.05 2.71
CA VAL A 266 6.11 -24.64 4.00
C VAL A 266 6.45 -23.57 5.02
N MET A 267 7.20 -22.53 4.65
CA MET A 267 7.50 -21.39 5.53
C MET A 267 6.24 -20.70 6.04
N GLY A 268 5.24 -20.49 5.17
CA GLY A 268 3.93 -19.95 5.56
C GLY A 268 3.22 -20.83 6.60
N LEU A 269 3.16 -22.14 6.37
CA LEU A 269 2.53 -23.10 7.29
C LEU A 269 3.29 -23.24 8.61
N LEU A 270 4.63 -23.25 8.56
CA LEU A 270 5.48 -23.28 9.76
C LEU A 270 5.31 -22.01 10.59
N ALA A 271 5.12 -20.85 9.97
CA ALA A 271 4.81 -19.62 10.68
C ALA A 271 3.49 -19.73 11.47
N VAL A 272 2.45 -20.32 10.87
CA VAL A 272 1.17 -20.58 11.56
C VAL A 272 1.35 -21.57 12.72
N GLN A 273 2.15 -22.63 12.52
CA GLN A 273 2.47 -23.56 13.59
C GLN A 273 3.27 -22.88 14.72
N ALA A 274 4.19 -21.99 14.40
CA ALA A 274 4.91 -21.17 15.38
C ALA A 274 3.96 -20.20 16.12
N ALA A 275 2.90 -19.72 15.46
CA ALA A 275 1.85 -18.92 16.09
C ALA A 275 1.06 -19.75 17.10
N SER A 276 0.67 -20.97 16.73
CA SER A 276 0.00 -21.95 17.59
C SER A 276 0.83 -22.27 18.84
N SER A 277 2.12 -22.57 18.68
CA SER A 277 3.02 -22.87 19.80
C SER A 277 3.30 -21.65 20.69
N SER A 278 3.37 -20.45 20.12
CA SER A 278 3.53 -19.19 20.86
C SER A 278 2.27 -18.85 21.66
N TYR A 279 1.09 -19.04 21.07
CA TYR A 279 -0.19 -18.80 21.73
C TYR A 279 -0.46 -19.80 22.86
N ALA A 280 -0.16 -21.09 22.64
CA ALA A 280 -0.25 -22.12 23.68
C ALA A 280 0.66 -21.82 24.88
N ARG A 281 1.87 -21.31 24.64
CA ARG A 281 2.79 -20.89 25.70
C ARG A 281 2.25 -19.69 26.48
N ALA A 282 1.74 -18.67 25.79
CA ALA A 282 1.15 -17.48 26.44
C ALA A 282 0.01 -17.84 27.40
N LEU A 283 -0.84 -18.81 27.02
CA LEU A 283 -1.91 -19.31 27.88
C LEU A 283 -1.42 -20.03 29.14
N ARG A 284 -0.31 -20.76 29.06
CA ARG A 284 0.27 -21.46 30.21
C ARG A 284 0.98 -20.53 31.19
N THR A 285 1.57 -19.44 30.70
CA THR A 285 2.37 -18.52 31.52
C THR A 285 1.57 -17.37 32.11
N GLY A 286 0.24 -17.29 31.87
CA GLY A 286 -0.64 -16.24 32.40
C GLY A 286 -0.25 -14.81 32.00
N GLY A 287 0.65 -14.66 31.02
CA GLY A 287 1.33 -13.40 30.72
C GLY A 287 1.26 -13.06 29.25
N GLU A 288 0.97 -11.79 28.95
CA GLU A 288 0.99 -11.26 27.59
C GLU A 288 2.32 -11.60 26.89
N PRO A 289 2.28 -12.14 25.66
CA PRO A 289 3.48 -12.44 24.90
C PRO A 289 4.23 -11.14 24.59
N GLY A 290 5.21 -10.82 25.43
CA GLY A 290 6.12 -9.71 25.23
C GLY A 290 7.05 -9.94 24.05
N SER A 291 7.48 -8.85 23.41
CA SER A 291 8.48 -8.86 22.33
C SER A 291 9.70 -9.71 22.68
N LEU A 292 10.40 -10.25 21.67
CA LEU A 292 11.66 -10.99 21.84
C LEU A 292 12.65 -10.26 22.76
N LEU A 293 12.75 -8.94 22.60
CA LEU A 293 13.56 -8.08 23.47
C LEU A 293 13.05 -8.05 24.92
N GLY A 294 11.74 -7.99 25.12
CA GLY A 294 11.12 -7.99 26.45
C GLY A 294 11.30 -9.32 27.19
N GLY A 295 11.33 -10.44 26.47
CA GLY A 295 11.67 -11.75 27.04
C GLY A 295 13.14 -11.86 27.45
N LEU A 296 14.04 -11.34 26.61
CA LEU A 296 15.48 -11.34 26.86
C LEU A 296 15.85 -10.40 28.02
N LEU A 297 15.26 -9.20 28.06
CA LEU A 297 15.39 -8.24 29.16
C LEU A 297 14.70 -8.69 30.46
N ARG A 298 13.58 -9.42 30.38
CA ARG A 298 12.99 -10.08 31.57
C ARG A 298 13.87 -11.21 32.08
N GLY A 299 14.51 -11.98 31.20
CA GLY A 299 15.51 -12.99 31.59
C GLY A 299 16.69 -12.36 32.34
N ILE A 300 17.16 -11.20 31.87
CA ILE A 300 18.21 -10.41 32.53
C ILE A 300 17.71 -9.81 33.86
N ARG A 301 16.48 -9.28 33.92
CA ARG A 301 15.88 -8.75 35.17
C ARG A 301 15.58 -9.84 36.19
N ARG A 302 15.18 -11.04 35.77
CA ARG A 302 14.90 -12.17 36.65
C ARG A 302 16.19 -12.74 37.23
N ARG A 303 17.25 -12.88 36.42
CA ARG A 303 18.61 -13.17 36.92
C ARG A 303 19.15 -12.11 37.88
N ARG A 304 18.74 -10.85 37.75
CA ARG A 304 19.13 -9.77 38.67
C ARG A 304 18.28 -9.69 39.94
N ARG A 305 17.07 -10.28 39.92
CA ARG A 305 16.16 -10.36 41.08
C ARG A 305 16.42 -11.61 41.91
N ASP A 306 16.83 -12.71 41.29
CA ASP A 306 17.24 -13.94 41.99
C ASP A 306 18.57 -13.77 42.76
N GLY A 307 19.28 -12.65 42.60
CA GLY A 307 20.44 -12.25 43.41
C GLY A 307 20.15 -11.22 44.50
N ALA A 308 18.88 -10.84 44.70
CA ALA A 308 18.45 -9.94 45.77
C ALA A 308 17.32 -10.61 46.55
N THR A 309 17.70 -11.43 47.53
CA THR A 309 16.82 -11.86 48.62
C THR A 309 16.39 -10.62 49.39
N VAL A 310 15.16 -10.18 49.17
CA VAL A 310 14.49 -9.20 50.02
C VAL A 310 13.59 -10.00 50.94
N ASP A 311 13.83 -9.87 52.24
CA ASP A 311 13.02 -10.43 53.33
C ASP A 311 11.54 -10.12 53.10
N GLU A 312 10.74 -11.18 53.01
CA GLU A 312 9.29 -11.15 52.82
C GLU A 312 8.52 -11.36 54.14
N ASP A 313 9.17 -11.14 55.30
CA ASP A 313 8.60 -11.40 56.64
C ASP A 313 8.17 -10.12 57.41
N ALA A 314 7.94 -8.99 56.74
CA ALA A 314 7.62 -7.72 57.41
C ALA A 314 6.30 -7.05 57.00
N VAL A 315 5.31 -7.76 56.45
CA VAL A 315 4.00 -7.17 56.08
C VAL A 315 2.80 -8.04 56.46
N ASP A 316 2.85 -8.73 57.60
CA ASP A 316 1.69 -9.43 58.20
C ASP A 316 1.30 -8.80 59.55
N GLY A 317 1.08 -7.49 59.54
CA GLY A 317 0.79 -6.73 60.77
C GLY A 317 0.06 -5.41 60.55
N ALA A 318 -1.02 -5.40 59.78
CA ALA A 318 -2.01 -4.30 59.82
C ALA A 318 -3.38 -4.80 59.35
N GLY A 319 -4.01 -5.59 60.23
CA GLY A 319 -5.44 -5.83 60.13
C GLY A 319 -6.24 -4.55 60.41
N THR A 320 -7.37 -4.45 59.71
CA THR A 320 -8.58 -3.72 60.08
C THR A 320 -8.47 -2.20 60.31
N ASP A 321 -8.89 -1.43 59.30
CA ASP A 321 -9.94 -0.42 59.49
C ASP A 321 -10.56 0.01 58.15
N VAL A 322 -11.63 -0.67 57.75
CA VAL A 322 -12.52 -0.25 56.63
C VAL A 322 -13.67 0.64 57.16
N GLY A 323 -13.64 1.01 58.44
CA GLY A 323 -14.61 1.90 59.08
C GLY A 323 -14.19 3.37 59.05
N GLY A 324 -13.98 3.96 57.87
CA GLY A 324 -13.46 5.33 57.83
C GLY A 324 -13.39 6.00 56.47
N LEU A 325 -14.17 5.55 55.47
CA LEU A 325 -14.41 6.38 54.29
C LEU A 325 -15.40 7.47 54.68
N VAL A 326 -14.89 8.48 55.40
CA VAL A 326 -15.52 9.79 55.50
C VAL A 326 -15.77 10.21 54.07
N ALA A 327 -17.04 10.18 53.67
CA ALA A 327 -17.50 10.80 52.45
C ALA A 327 -17.14 12.28 52.57
N VAL A 328 -15.98 12.65 52.01
CA VAL A 328 -15.57 14.04 51.85
C VAL A 328 -16.61 14.65 50.91
N ARG A 329 -17.66 15.22 51.49
CA ARG A 329 -18.57 16.12 50.80
C ARG A 329 -17.77 17.36 50.45
N THR A 330 -17.09 17.35 49.32
CA THR A 330 -16.63 18.58 48.66
C THR A 330 -17.87 19.35 48.20
N ARG A 331 -18.43 20.17 49.08
CA ARG A 331 -19.38 21.25 48.77
C ARG A 331 -18.66 22.58 48.49
N GLY A 332 -17.43 22.52 47.98
CA GLY A 332 -16.75 23.70 47.44
C GLY A 332 -17.07 23.82 45.96
N ASN A 333 -17.58 24.98 45.53
CA ASN A 333 -17.75 25.24 44.11
C ASN A 333 -16.34 25.29 43.48
N LEU A 334 -16.08 24.57 42.38
CA LEU A 334 -14.76 24.54 41.71
C LEU A 334 -14.15 25.94 41.43
N ARG A 335 -15.00 26.97 41.36
CA ARG A 335 -14.64 28.39 41.26
C ARG A 335 -13.85 28.93 42.45
N GLU A 336 -14.11 28.45 43.66
CA GLU A 336 -13.43 28.88 44.90
C GLU A 336 -11.97 28.43 44.94
N LEU A 337 -11.65 27.33 44.24
CA LEU A 337 -10.28 26.83 44.05
C LEU A 337 -9.52 27.58 42.95
N GLY A 338 -10.08 28.67 42.39
CA GLY A 338 -9.50 29.39 41.25
C GLY A 338 -9.42 28.55 39.97
N MET A 339 -10.04 27.37 39.93
CA MET A 339 -10.01 26.48 38.79
C MET A 339 -10.94 27.03 37.70
N SER A 340 -10.35 27.66 36.69
CA SER A 340 -11.07 28.08 35.48
C SER A 340 -10.83 27.10 34.35
N THR A 341 -11.91 26.64 33.70
CA THR A 341 -11.82 25.84 32.47
C THR A 341 -12.10 26.75 31.28
N ARG A 342 -11.05 27.14 30.55
CA ARG A 342 -11.21 27.83 29.26
C ARG A 342 -11.08 26.81 28.13
N PRO A 343 -12.02 26.76 27.17
CA PRO A 343 -11.84 25.93 25.99
C PRO A 343 -10.63 26.45 25.22
N LEU A 344 -9.70 25.56 24.84
CA LEU A 344 -8.55 25.98 24.05
C LEU A 344 -9.01 26.55 22.70
N GLY A 345 -8.35 27.62 22.27
CA GLY A 345 -8.50 28.16 20.91
C GLY A 345 -8.13 27.11 19.86
N LEU A 346 -8.63 27.28 18.62
CA LEU A 346 -8.42 26.29 17.56
C LEU A 346 -6.94 26.02 17.31
N VAL A 347 -6.14 27.08 17.13
CA VAL A 347 -4.70 27.01 16.85
C VAL A 347 -3.93 26.39 18.00
N ALA A 348 -4.17 26.85 19.24
CA ALA A 348 -3.55 26.27 20.43
C ALA A 348 -3.87 24.78 20.58
N GLY A 349 -5.13 24.39 20.33
CA GLY A 349 -5.54 22.99 20.32
C GLY A 349 -4.85 22.17 19.22
N VAL A 350 -4.74 22.71 18.00
CA VAL A 350 -4.01 22.06 16.88
C VAL A 350 -2.57 21.82 17.29
N TRP A 351 -1.90 22.83 17.85
CA TRP A 351 -0.50 22.74 18.25
C TRP A 351 -0.26 21.69 19.33
N VAL A 352 -1.14 21.62 20.33
CA VAL A 352 -1.06 20.60 21.40
C VAL A 352 -1.19 19.20 20.83
N VAL A 353 -2.20 18.97 19.97
CA VAL A 353 -2.41 17.66 19.33
C VAL A 353 -1.25 17.32 18.39
N LEU A 354 -0.79 18.27 17.59
CA LEU A 354 0.34 18.11 16.68
C LEU A 354 1.60 17.70 17.44
N ARG A 355 1.95 18.42 18.52
CA ARG A 355 3.11 18.10 19.36
C ARG A 355 2.98 16.72 20.00
N SER A 356 1.78 16.33 20.44
CA SER A 356 1.56 14.98 20.98
C SER A 356 1.73 13.90 19.91
N GLU A 357 1.23 14.13 18.69
CA GLU A 357 1.40 13.18 17.59
C GLU A 357 2.88 13.07 17.24
N ILE A 358 3.62 14.19 17.04
CA ILE A 358 5.07 14.18 16.75
C ILE A 358 5.85 13.36 17.78
N ARG A 359 5.59 13.59 19.08
CA ARG A 359 6.25 12.83 20.17
C ARG A 359 5.93 11.34 20.09
N ASP A 360 4.68 11.00 19.81
CA ASP A 360 4.23 9.62 19.63
C ASP A 360 4.83 8.99 18.35
N MET A 361 5.08 9.78 17.28
CA MET A 361 5.70 9.25 16.07
C MET A 361 7.15 8.83 16.32
N VAL A 362 7.91 9.66 17.03
CA VAL A 362 9.32 9.38 17.37
C VAL A 362 9.43 8.14 18.25
N SER A 363 8.47 7.85 19.13
CA SER A 363 8.52 6.65 19.97
C SER A 363 7.99 5.39 19.30
N ARG A 364 7.30 5.49 18.15
CA ARG A 364 6.71 4.33 17.47
C ARG A 364 7.76 3.52 16.70
N PRO A 365 7.88 2.21 16.98
CA PRO A 365 8.86 1.35 16.33
C PRO A 365 8.69 1.24 14.81
N GLY A 366 7.50 1.51 14.28
CA GLY A 366 7.26 1.48 12.83
C GLY A 366 8.03 2.56 12.08
N MET A 367 8.28 3.74 12.66
CA MET A 367 9.03 4.79 11.98
C MET A 367 10.48 4.33 11.74
N TYR A 368 11.08 3.73 12.76
CA TYR A 368 12.42 3.14 12.66
C TYR A 368 12.52 1.94 11.72
N LEU A 369 11.40 1.31 11.38
CA LEU A 369 11.36 0.21 10.42
C LEU A 369 11.13 0.72 9.00
N PHE A 370 10.12 1.56 8.79
CA PHE A 370 9.70 2.01 7.47
C PHE A 370 10.59 3.09 6.88
N VAL A 371 11.09 4.03 7.68
CA VAL A 371 11.92 5.12 7.14
C VAL A 371 13.20 4.56 6.51
N PRO A 372 14.00 3.72 7.19
CA PRO A 372 15.20 3.14 6.56
C PRO A 372 14.85 2.29 5.35
N LEU A 373 13.77 1.50 5.43
CA LEU A 373 13.35 0.60 4.36
C LEU A 373 12.90 1.36 3.09
N ILE A 374 12.15 2.45 3.24
CA ILE A 374 11.74 3.32 2.13
C ILE A 374 12.97 4.02 1.51
N ILE A 375 13.88 4.51 2.35
CA ILE A 375 15.10 5.16 1.89
C ILE A 375 15.97 4.17 1.13
N ILE A 376 16.22 2.98 1.69
CA ILE A 376 16.99 1.92 1.01
C ILE A 376 16.36 1.61 -0.34
N GLN A 377 15.04 1.45 -0.42
CA GLN A 377 14.40 1.21 -1.72
C GLN A 377 14.63 2.34 -2.72
N ALA A 378 14.33 3.57 -2.32
CA ALA A 378 14.41 4.72 -3.22
C ALA A 378 15.83 4.85 -3.77
N VAL A 379 16.80 4.74 -2.88
CA VAL A 379 18.22 4.85 -3.19
C VAL A 379 18.76 3.65 -3.98
N GLN A 380 18.32 2.43 -3.65
CA GLN A 380 18.85 1.20 -4.24
C GLN A 380 18.68 1.17 -5.75
N GLN A 381 17.52 1.58 -6.27
CA GLN A 381 17.28 1.63 -7.71
C GLN A 381 18.31 2.52 -8.42
N THR A 382 18.70 3.60 -7.77
CA THR A 382 19.67 4.56 -8.29
C THR A 382 21.12 4.06 -8.13
N LEU A 383 21.42 3.37 -7.02
CA LEU A 383 22.74 2.78 -6.77
C LEU A 383 23.07 1.66 -7.74
N LEU A 384 22.07 0.82 -8.04
CA LEU A 384 22.19 -0.35 -8.91
C LEU A 384 21.83 -0.05 -10.37
N ALA A 385 21.63 1.23 -10.73
CA ALA A 385 21.29 1.62 -12.08
C ALA A 385 22.47 1.36 -13.02
N VAL A 386 22.21 0.55 -14.04
CA VAL A 386 23.16 0.22 -15.09
C VAL A 386 22.65 0.83 -16.41
N GLY A 387 23.54 1.51 -17.13
CA GLY A 387 23.22 2.16 -18.39
C GLY A 387 23.15 1.16 -19.55
N PRO A 388 22.80 1.61 -20.76
CA PRO A 388 22.89 0.77 -21.95
C PRO A 388 24.29 0.14 -22.06
N PHE A 389 24.34 -1.15 -22.43
CA PHE A 389 25.58 -1.92 -22.57
C PHE A 389 26.43 -2.00 -21.29
N ASP A 390 25.79 -2.10 -20.13
CA ASP A 390 26.46 -2.23 -18.83
C ASP A 390 27.35 -1.02 -18.44
N SER A 391 27.08 0.15 -19.01
CA SER A 391 27.81 1.39 -18.72
C SER A 391 27.44 2.00 -17.36
N GLN A 392 28.39 2.71 -16.74
CA GLN A 392 28.14 3.41 -15.48
C GLN A 392 27.26 4.65 -15.71
N VAL A 393 26.13 4.73 -15.00
CA VAL A 393 25.26 5.92 -15.04
C VAL A 393 25.78 6.94 -14.03
N LEU A 394 26.14 8.13 -14.53
CA LEU A 394 26.47 9.28 -13.69
C LEU A 394 25.23 9.71 -12.90
N LEU A 395 25.37 9.70 -11.57
CA LEU A 395 24.27 10.02 -10.68
C LEU A 395 24.22 11.51 -10.37
N THR A 396 23.37 12.24 -11.09
CA THR A 396 23.07 13.65 -10.79
C THR A 396 21.99 13.77 -9.72
N SER A 397 22.01 14.86 -8.93
CA SER A 397 20.96 15.15 -7.94
C SER A 397 19.58 15.25 -8.57
N GLY A 398 19.51 15.76 -9.81
CA GLY A 398 18.30 15.85 -10.60
C GLY A 398 17.73 14.51 -11.03
N ALA A 399 18.56 13.68 -11.68
CA ALA A 399 18.17 12.33 -12.09
C ALA A 399 17.81 11.45 -10.88
N ALA A 400 18.52 11.60 -9.77
CA ALA A 400 18.18 10.94 -8.51
C ALA A 400 16.78 11.35 -8.02
N ALA A 401 16.53 12.66 -7.92
CA ALA A 401 15.24 13.18 -7.45
C ALA A 401 14.08 12.72 -8.34
N ALA A 402 14.27 12.66 -9.67
CA ALA A 402 13.25 12.27 -10.62
C ALA A 402 12.97 10.77 -10.63
N SER A 403 14.02 9.93 -10.70
CA SER A 403 13.88 8.47 -10.69
C SER A 403 13.21 7.95 -9.42
N GLN A 404 13.52 8.57 -8.27
CA GLN A 404 12.98 8.15 -6.96
C GLN A 404 11.56 8.66 -6.68
N ALA A 405 11.08 9.67 -7.41
CA ALA A 405 9.82 10.37 -7.09
C ALA A 405 8.60 9.44 -7.08
N ASN A 406 8.48 8.54 -8.07
CA ASN A 406 7.34 7.61 -8.15
C ASN A 406 7.37 6.60 -7.00
N THR A 407 8.54 6.02 -6.72
CA THR A 407 8.75 5.06 -5.63
C THR A 407 8.44 5.70 -4.27
N LEU A 408 8.96 6.92 -4.02
CA LEU A 408 8.66 7.66 -2.79
C LEU A 408 7.18 8.03 -2.68
N SER A 409 6.56 8.49 -3.77
CA SER A 409 5.13 8.80 -3.81
C SER A 409 4.29 7.59 -3.40
N LEU A 410 4.56 6.41 -3.99
CA LEU A 410 3.85 5.17 -3.69
C LEU A 410 4.01 4.74 -2.22
N LEU A 411 5.26 4.58 -1.77
CA LEU A 411 5.55 3.99 -0.47
C LEU A 411 5.16 4.91 0.68
N VAL A 412 5.37 6.22 0.54
CA VAL A 412 4.96 7.20 1.54
C VAL A 412 3.43 7.31 1.58
N CYS A 413 2.72 7.27 0.43
CA CYS A 413 1.25 7.20 0.45
C CYS A 413 0.73 5.94 1.15
N LEU A 414 1.31 4.77 0.90
CA LEU A 414 0.96 3.53 1.60
C LEU A 414 1.22 3.63 3.12
N LEU A 415 2.36 4.20 3.52
CA LEU A 415 2.68 4.44 4.92
C LEU A 415 1.71 5.41 5.58
N LEU A 416 1.41 6.53 4.93
CA LEU A 416 0.49 7.56 5.42
C LEU A 416 -0.94 7.02 5.50
N LEU A 417 -1.36 6.14 4.59
CA LEU A 417 -2.65 5.45 4.70
C LEU A 417 -2.71 4.67 6.02
N PHE A 418 -1.66 3.89 6.31
CA PHE A 418 -1.57 3.13 7.55
C PHE A 418 -1.53 4.03 8.80
N TYR A 419 -0.58 4.97 8.85
CA TYR A 419 -0.35 5.84 10.01
C TYR A 419 -1.52 6.77 10.31
N THR A 420 -2.18 7.31 9.28
CA THR A 420 -3.33 8.18 9.49
C THR A 420 -4.50 7.42 10.09
N VAL A 421 -4.79 6.21 9.60
CA VAL A 421 -5.87 5.37 10.14
C VAL A 421 -5.55 4.91 11.56
N GLU A 422 -4.33 4.45 11.83
CA GLU A 422 -3.94 4.04 13.19
C GLU A 422 -3.90 5.23 14.14
N SER A 423 -3.43 6.41 13.70
CA SER A 423 -3.49 7.63 14.51
C SER A 423 -4.93 7.99 14.89
N LEU A 424 -5.90 7.81 13.99
CA LEU A 424 -7.32 8.06 14.26
C LEU A 424 -8.01 6.96 15.08
N HIS A 425 -7.50 5.73 15.03
CA HIS A 425 -8.06 4.58 15.77
C HIS A 425 -7.41 4.35 17.14
N LYS A 426 -6.22 4.93 17.36
CA LYS A 426 -5.38 4.75 18.55
C LYS A 426 -6.14 4.87 19.86
N GLU A 427 -6.94 5.93 20.04
CA GLU A 427 -7.62 6.16 21.32
C GLU A 427 -8.66 5.08 21.62
N LYS A 428 -9.32 4.54 20.60
CA LYS A 428 -10.25 3.42 20.75
C LYS A 428 -9.52 2.12 21.05
N ALA A 429 -8.40 1.87 20.38
CA ALA A 429 -7.55 0.70 20.65
C ALA A 429 -6.99 0.71 22.09
N LEU A 430 -6.66 1.88 22.62
CA LEU A 430 -6.17 2.08 23.99
C LEU A 430 -7.29 2.25 25.03
N ARG A 431 -8.57 2.21 24.64
CA ARG A 431 -9.74 2.45 25.52
C ARG A 431 -9.72 3.80 26.24
N MET A 432 -9.08 4.78 25.62
CA MET A 432 -9.01 6.16 26.11
C MET A 432 -9.95 7.09 25.33
N ASP A 433 -10.74 6.57 24.40
CA ASP A 433 -11.65 7.34 23.56
C ASP A 433 -12.70 8.09 24.39
N GLY A 434 -13.22 7.49 25.47
CA GLY A 434 -14.14 8.15 26.39
C GLY A 434 -13.54 9.42 27.03
N VAL A 435 -12.30 9.33 27.53
CA VAL A 435 -11.60 10.48 28.14
C VAL A 435 -11.19 11.50 27.07
N TYR A 436 -10.64 11.02 25.97
CA TYR A 436 -10.11 11.87 24.90
C TYR A 436 -11.20 12.68 24.19
N TYR A 437 -12.35 12.06 23.90
CA TYR A 437 -13.45 12.76 23.25
C TYR A 437 -14.26 13.65 24.20
N ALA A 438 -14.18 13.41 25.52
CA ALA A 438 -14.73 14.29 26.56
C ALA A 438 -13.87 15.54 26.80
N ALA A 439 -12.60 15.54 26.37
CA ALA A 439 -11.71 16.68 26.57
C ALA A 439 -12.24 17.97 25.92
N PRO A 440 -12.05 19.15 26.56
CA PRO A 440 -12.53 20.46 26.09
C PRO A 440 -11.70 21.04 24.92
N VAL A 441 -11.20 20.17 24.05
CA VAL A 441 -10.51 20.52 22.79
C VAL A 441 -11.56 20.56 21.68
N ARG A 442 -11.41 21.40 20.65
CA ARG A 442 -12.33 21.42 19.49
C ARG A 442 -12.08 20.23 18.56
N THR A 443 -13.12 19.68 17.92
CA THR A 443 -12.97 18.54 16.98
C THR A 443 -12.07 18.90 15.80
N GLY A 444 -12.17 20.13 15.30
CA GLY A 444 -11.27 20.61 14.24
C GLY A 444 -9.81 20.60 14.66
N SER A 445 -9.51 20.95 15.91
CA SER A 445 -8.14 20.91 16.43
C SER A 445 -7.56 19.50 16.50
N ILE A 446 -8.38 18.51 16.86
CA ILE A 446 -7.99 17.10 16.87
C ILE A 446 -7.66 16.61 15.46
N LEU A 447 -8.59 16.81 14.52
CA LEU A 447 -8.43 16.28 13.17
C LEU A 447 -7.30 16.99 12.42
N VAL A 448 -7.25 18.33 12.47
CA VAL A 448 -6.20 19.11 11.81
C VAL A 448 -4.83 18.84 12.43
N GLY A 449 -4.75 18.73 13.77
CA GLY A 449 -3.51 18.37 14.44
C GLY A 449 -3.00 16.98 14.03
N LYS A 450 -3.89 16.00 13.94
CA LYS A 450 -3.55 14.64 13.47
C LYS A 450 -3.21 14.59 11.99
N THR A 451 -3.94 15.27 11.12
CA THR A 451 -3.65 15.28 9.68
C THR A 451 -2.30 15.93 9.40
N LEU A 452 -2.02 17.09 10.02
CA LEU A 452 -0.73 17.77 9.90
C LEU A 452 0.41 16.92 10.49
N GLY A 453 0.21 16.31 11.66
CA GLY A 453 1.20 15.43 12.27
C GLY A 453 1.59 14.26 11.35
N ASN A 454 0.60 13.61 10.75
CA ASN A 454 0.85 12.54 9.80
C ASN A 454 1.53 13.07 8.52
N SER A 455 1.15 14.23 7.99
CA SER A 455 1.84 14.83 6.83
C SER A 455 3.31 15.18 7.10
N LEU A 456 3.67 15.55 8.34
CA LEU A 456 5.06 15.83 8.72
C LEU A 456 5.95 14.58 8.68
N VAL A 457 5.39 13.37 8.83
CA VAL A 457 6.12 12.12 8.59
C VAL A 457 6.69 12.08 7.20
N ALA A 458 5.88 12.49 6.22
CA ALA A 458 6.28 12.46 4.83
C ALA A 458 7.45 13.43 4.59
N ALA A 459 7.35 14.64 5.13
CA ALA A 459 8.44 15.63 5.07
C ALA A 459 9.72 15.12 5.74
N PHE A 460 9.61 14.43 6.88
CA PHE A 460 10.75 13.80 7.55
C PHE A 460 11.40 12.71 6.71
N ILE A 461 10.60 11.82 6.09
CA ILE A 461 11.10 10.76 5.21
C ILE A 461 11.81 11.35 3.99
N LEU A 462 11.20 12.37 3.36
CA LEU A 462 11.83 13.06 2.23
C LEU A 462 13.16 13.70 2.65
N GLY A 463 13.21 14.41 3.79
CA GLY A 463 14.44 14.99 4.30
C GLY A 463 15.53 13.95 4.57
N ALA A 464 15.18 12.82 5.18
CA ALA A 464 16.10 11.71 5.39
C ALA A 464 16.56 11.07 4.06
N GLY A 465 15.69 10.99 3.06
CA GLY A 465 16.05 10.55 1.70
C GLY A 465 17.02 11.50 0.98
N VAL A 466 16.89 12.82 1.20
CA VAL A 466 17.83 13.81 0.65
C VAL A 466 19.21 13.60 1.27
N LEU A 467 19.27 13.44 2.60
CA LEU A 467 20.54 13.16 3.29
C LEU A 467 21.18 11.84 2.82
N ALA A 468 20.39 10.79 2.61
CA ALA A 468 20.89 9.52 2.09
C ALA A 468 21.43 9.66 0.66
N THR A 469 20.73 10.38 -0.21
CA THR A 469 21.18 10.62 -1.58
C THR A 469 22.42 11.51 -1.62
N ALA A 470 22.50 12.53 -0.76
CA ALA A 470 23.68 13.38 -0.60
C ALA A 470 24.90 12.55 -0.17
N ALA A 471 24.75 11.69 0.82
CA ALA A 471 25.81 10.82 1.30
C ALA A 471 26.34 9.89 0.19
N ILE A 472 25.47 9.44 -0.72
CA ILE A 472 25.86 8.57 -1.83
C ILE A 472 26.58 9.32 -2.94
N ILE A 473 26.11 10.53 -3.28
CA ILE A 473 26.79 11.37 -4.25
C ILE A 473 28.20 11.70 -3.73
N TRP A 474 28.32 12.05 -2.44
CA TRP A 474 29.61 12.26 -1.80
C TRP A 474 30.48 11.00 -1.79
N TRP A 475 29.90 9.84 -1.50
CA TRP A 475 30.61 8.56 -1.54
C TRP A 475 31.16 8.26 -2.94
N ARG A 476 30.35 8.40 -3.99
CA ARG A 476 30.81 8.22 -5.38
C ARG A 476 31.84 9.26 -5.82
N GLN A 477 31.70 10.50 -5.36
CA GLN A 477 32.70 11.54 -5.65
C GLN A 477 34.05 11.21 -5.00
N TRP A 478 34.04 10.70 -3.77
CA TRP A 478 35.25 10.36 -3.03
C TRP A 478 35.94 9.09 -3.54
N PHE A 479 35.18 8.03 -3.83
CA PHE A 479 35.73 6.73 -4.20
C PHE A 479 35.84 6.51 -5.71
N ASP A 480 34.84 6.94 -6.48
CA ASP A 480 34.78 6.70 -7.93
C ASP A 480 35.31 7.89 -8.75
N GLY A 481 35.69 8.99 -8.08
CA GLY A 481 36.16 10.21 -8.75
C GLY A 481 35.10 10.91 -9.61
N SER A 482 33.81 10.68 -9.33
CA SER A 482 32.70 11.26 -10.08
C SER A 482 32.78 12.80 -10.10
N PRO A 483 32.64 13.46 -11.27
CA PRO A 483 32.73 14.93 -11.38
C PRO A 483 31.46 15.65 -10.89
N VAL A 484 30.42 14.92 -10.46
CA VAL A 484 29.09 15.47 -10.18
C VAL A 484 28.95 15.85 -8.70
N GLY A 485 28.69 17.14 -8.45
CA GLY A 485 28.43 17.68 -7.10
C GLY A 485 26.98 17.52 -6.65
N PHE A 486 26.75 17.64 -5.34
CA PHE A 486 25.40 17.64 -4.76
C PHE A 486 24.72 19.00 -4.91
N ASP A 487 23.50 19.02 -5.46
CA ASP A 487 22.61 20.19 -5.49
C ASP A 487 21.30 19.88 -4.77
N LEU A 488 20.88 20.78 -3.87
CA LEU A 488 19.64 20.68 -3.10
C LEU A 488 18.41 21.11 -3.90
N ARG A 489 18.58 21.96 -4.93
CA ARG A 489 17.48 22.57 -5.69
C ARG A 489 16.52 21.55 -6.32
N PRO A 490 16.97 20.44 -6.95
CA PRO A 490 16.07 19.45 -7.54
C PRO A 490 15.16 18.77 -6.51
N PHE A 491 15.67 18.55 -5.29
CA PHE A 491 14.90 17.96 -4.20
C PHE A 491 13.86 18.94 -3.63
N VAL A 492 14.21 20.21 -3.49
CA VAL A 492 13.25 21.23 -3.00
C VAL A 492 12.12 21.43 -4.00
N LEU A 493 12.43 21.53 -5.30
CA LEU A 493 11.42 21.71 -6.35
C LEU A 493 10.61 20.44 -6.59
N GLY A 494 11.29 19.30 -6.75
CA GLY A 494 10.66 18.00 -6.98
C GLY A 494 9.97 17.47 -5.74
N TRP A 495 10.71 17.09 -4.71
CA TRP A 495 10.11 16.43 -3.55
C TRP A 495 9.30 17.41 -2.68
N GLY A 496 9.81 18.62 -2.46
CA GLY A 496 9.09 19.67 -1.74
C GLY A 496 7.87 20.17 -2.50
N GLY A 497 8.09 20.71 -3.70
CA GLY A 497 7.04 21.33 -4.52
C GLY A 497 6.03 20.34 -5.12
N VAL A 498 6.43 19.10 -5.40
CA VAL A 498 5.56 18.11 -6.06
C VAL A 498 4.98 17.09 -5.07
N LEU A 499 5.82 16.46 -4.24
CA LEU A 499 5.39 15.32 -3.41
C LEU A 499 4.68 15.75 -2.12
N ILE A 500 5.12 16.82 -1.43
CA ILE A 500 4.46 17.29 -0.20
C ILE A 500 2.96 17.60 -0.44
N PRO A 501 2.56 18.30 -1.53
CA PRO A 501 1.15 18.45 -1.88
C PRO A 501 0.38 17.13 -2.02
N THR A 502 0.99 16.10 -2.63
CA THR A 502 0.39 14.75 -2.71
C THR A 502 0.09 14.24 -1.32
N PHE A 503 1.06 14.33 -0.41
CA PHE A 503 0.96 13.77 0.94
C PHE A 503 -0.05 14.52 1.81
N VAL A 504 -0.10 15.84 1.72
CA VAL A 504 -1.11 16.66 2.42
C VAL A 504 -2.53 16.34 1.90
N PHE A 505 -2.70 16.24 0.59
CA PHE A 505 -3.97 15.83 0.00
C PHE A 505 -4.37 14.42 0.45
N TRP A 506 -3.43 13.47 0.39
CA TRP A 506 -3.67 12.07 0.73
C TRP A 506 -4.06 11.89 2.20
N THR A 507 -3.38 12.53 3.15
CA THR A 507 -3.74 12.45 4.57
C THR A 507 -5.10 13.08 4.86
N ALA A 508 -5.44 14.19 4.19
CA ALA A 508 -6.77 14.81 4.28
C ALA A 508 -7.86 13.87 3.72
N LEU A 509 -7.61 13.23 2.57
CA LEU A 509 -8.51 12.25 1.96
C LEU A 509 -8.72 11.04 2.87
N VAL A 510 -7.65 10.43 3.39
CA VAL A 510 -7.74 9.28 4.30
C VAL A 510 -8.49 9.65 5.58
N THR A 511 -8.27 10.85 6.13
CA THR A 511 -8.99 11.33 7.30
C THR A 511 -10.49 11.54 7.02
N ALA A 512 -10.84 12.06 5.84
CA ALA A 512 -12.23 12.19 5.40
C ALA A 512 -12.89 10.82 5.21
N LEU A 513 -12.20 9.88 4.56
CA LEU A 513 -12.67 8.50 4.39
C LEU A 513 -12.86 7.80 5.74
N PHE A 514 -11.94 7.98 6.70
CA PHE A 514 -12.10 7.42 8.05
C PHE A 514 -13.29 8.01 8.78
N SER A 515 -13.50 9.32 8.67
CA SER A 515 -14.65 10.00 9.27
C SER A 515 -15.98 9.54 8.68
N LEU A 516 -16.00 9.17 7.39
CA LEU A 516 -17.17 8.66 6.68
C LEU A 516 -17.44 7.18 6.99
N LEU A 517 -16.45 6.31 6.75
CA LEU A 517 -16.60 4.85 6.80
C LEU A 517 -16.55 4.29 8.23
N ARG A 518 -15.90 5.01 9.16
CA ARG A 518 -15.70 4.62 10.57
C ARG A 518 -15.19 3.20 10.81
N SER A 519 -14.54 2.62 9.81
CA SER A 519 -13.99 1.27 9.84
C SER A 519 -12.58 1.31 9.27
N ARG A 520 -11.58 0.97 10.09
CA ARG A 520 -10.17 0.94 9.66
C ARG A 520 -9.98 0.05 8.42
N TYR A 521 -10.67 -1.09 8.40
CA TYR A 521 -10.59 -2.07 7.33
C TYR A 521 -11.16 -1.53 6.01
N ALA A 522 -12.28 -0.81 6.07
CA ALA A 522 -12.88 -0.21 4.89
C ALA A 522 -12.00 0.92 4.34
N VAL A 523 -11.41 1.74 5.22
CA VAL A 523 -10.51 2.83 4.81
C VAL A 523 -9.24 2.27 4.17
N TYR A 524 -8.63 1.23 4.74
CA TYR A 524 -7.48 0.56 4.14
C TYR A 524 -7.82 0.01 2.76
N ALA A 525 -8.96 -0.67 2.64
CA ALA A 525 -9.33 -1.26 1.38
C ALA A 525 -9.58 -0.20 0.29
N VAL A 526 -10.30 0.88 0.63
CA VAL A 526 -10.55 2.00 -0.32
C VAL A 526 -9.25 2.73 -0.65
N GLY A 527 -8.37 2.95 0.33
CA GLY A 527 -7.07 3.59 0.10
C GLY A 527 -6.16 2.76 -0.82
N ILE A 528 -6.06 1.45 -0.58
CA ILE A 528 -5.31 0.53 -1.45
C ILE A 528 -5.94 0.47 -2.84
N PHE A 529 -7.28 0.48 -2.95
CA PHE A 529 -7.97 0.53 -4.24
C PHE A 529 -7.60 1.80 -5.02
N LEU A 530 -7.63 2.98 -4.39
CA LEU A 530 -7.29 4.23 -5.06
C LEU A 530 -5.85 4.26 -5.56
N ILE A 531 -4.90 3.80 -4.74
CA ILE A 531 -3.49 3.68 -5.13
C ILE A 531 -3.32 2.65 -6.26
N GLY A 532 -3.92 1.46 -6.12
CA GLY A 532 -3.85 0.40 -7.11
C GLY A 532 -4.45 0.83 -8.45
N TYR A 533 -5.59 1.54 -8.42
CA TYR A 533 -6.23 2.10 -9.60
C TYR A 533 -5.32 3.11 -10.32
N THR A 534 -4.66 4.01 -9.58
CA THR A 534 -3.76 4.99 -10.20
C THR A 534 -2.51 4.36 -10.77
N VAL A 535 -1.91 3.40 -10.06
CA VAL A 535 -0.78 2.64 -10.59
C VAL A 535 -1.20 1.89 -11.85
N TYR A 536 -2.38 1.26 -11.87
CA TYR A 536 -2.90 0.57 -13.03
C TYR A 536 -3.07 1.49 -14.23
N ARG A 537 -3.78 2.62 -14.04
CA ARG A 537 -4.02 3.59 -15.12
C ARG A 537 -2.75 4.20 -15.69
N GLN A 538 -1.72 4.34 -14.86
CA GLN A 538 -0.49 4.97 -15.27
C GLN A 538 0.53 4.00 -15.90
N SER A 539 0.45 2.71 -15.55
CA SER A 539 1.43 1.71 -15.98
C SER A 539 0.92 0.81 -17.10
N PHE A 540 -0.38 0.55 -17.16
CA PHE A 540 -0.96 -0.46 -18.05
C PHE A 540 -2.04 0.09 -18.98
N ALA A 541 -2.78 1.11 -18.57
CA ALA A 541 -3.83 1.71 -19.41
C ALA A 541 -3.43 3.13 -19.87
N GLU A 542 -4.36 3.82 -20.52
CA GLU A 542 -4.18 5.22 -20.85
C GLU A 542 -3.93 6.07 -19.58
N PRO A 543 -2.79 6.80 -19.55
CA PRO A 543 -2.39 7.63 -18.42
C PRO A 543 -3.50 8.56 -17.96
N LEU A 544 -3.53 8.81 -16.65
CA LEU A 544 -4.48 9.77 -16.10
C LEU A 544 -4.11 11.17 -16.59
N GLY A 545 -5.09 11.91 -17.13
CA GLY A 545 -4.91 13.31 -17.45
C GLY A 545 -4.49 14.13 -16.23
N TRP A 546 -3.92 15.31 -16.46
CA TRP A 546 -3.37 16.18 -15.40
C TRP A 546 -4.34 16.44 -14.25
N VAL A 547 -5.65 16.51 -14.47
CA VAL A 547 -6.62 16.72 -13.38
C VAL A 547 -6.66 15.54 -12.40
N PHE A 548 -6.56 14.30 -12.89
CA PHE A 548 -6.73 13.08 -12.08
C PHE A 548 -5.43 12.48 -11.57
N ASN A 549 -4.28 12.95 -12.06
CA ASN A 549 -2.96 12.52 -11.61
C ASN A 549 -2.61 13.13 -10.24
N TRP A 550 -3.19 12.58 -9.17
CA TRP A 550 -2.98 13.06 -7.80
C TRP A 550 -1.61 12.70 -7.23
N MET A 551 -1.08 11.53 -7.59
CA MET A 551 0.27 11.08 -7.16
C MET A 551 1.42 11.82 -7.86
N ALA A 552 1.11 12.65 -8.87
CA ALA A 552 2.09 13.20 -9.83
C ALA A 552 2.94 12.11 -10.50
N TRP A 553 2.39 10.90 -10.65
CA TRP A 553 3.11 9.77 -11.19
C TRP A 553 3.45 10.01 -12.65
N GLY A 554 4.74 9.90 -13.00
CA GLY A 554 5.23 10.18 -14.35
C GLY A 554 5.10 11.65 -14.79
N GLY A 555 4.57 12.54 -13.94
CA GLY A 555 4.40 13.96 -14.25
C GLY A 555 5.65 14.80 -13.92
N PHE A 556 6.56 14.25 -13.12
CA PHE A 556 7.83 14.89 -12.77
C PHE A 556 8.95 14.40 -13.71
N GLN A 557 9.28 15.23 -14.69
CA GLN A 557 10.41 15.02 -15.60
C GLN A 557 11.50 16.04 -15.30
N TRP A 558 12.74 15.57 -15.25
CA TRP A 558 13.92 16.39 -14.97
C TRP A 558 14.95 16.23 -16.08
N SER A 559 15.59 17.33 -16.47
CA SER A 559 16.76 17.34 -17.35
C SER A 559 17.82 18.24 -16.73
N ASP A 560 19.03 17.73 -16.55
CA ASP A 560 20.15 18.52 -16.04
C ASP A 560 20.71 19.51 -17.07
N MET A 561 20.38 19.32 -18.36
CA MET A 561 20.83 20.17 -19.46
C MET A 561 19.78 21.21 -19.90
N GLY A 562 18.56 21.15 -19.33
CA GLY A 562 17.43 21.98 -19.76
C GLY A 562 16.86 22.85 -18.63
N PRO A 563 16.05 23.87 -18.96
CA PRO A 563 15.28 24.59 -17.96
C PRO A 563 14.32 23.65 -17.25
N PHE A 564 14.08 23.91 -15.96
CA PHE A 564 13.11 23.15 -15.18
C PHE A 564 11.74 23.14 -15.88
N SER A 565 11.23 21.92 -16.07
CA SER A 565 9.87 21.57 -16.48
C SER A 565 9.46 21.85 -17.93
N LEU A 566 9.64 20.83 -18.79
CA LEU A 566 8.89 20.68 -20.05
C LEU A 566 7.36 20.79 -19.85
N ASN A 567 6.85 20.56 -18.62
CA ASN A 567 5.42 20.60 -18.24
C ASN A 567 5.10 21.54 -17.04
N GLY A 568 5.87 22.62 -16.83
CA GLY A 568 5.85 23.40 -15.59
C GLY A 568 4.49 23.96 -15.15
N ASP A 569 3.74 24.52 -16.08
CA ASP A 569 2.46 25.17 -15.77
C ASP A 569 1.40 24.15 -15.34
N ALA A 570 1.29 23.05 -16.10
CA ALA A 570 0.36 21.98 -15.80
C ALA A 570 0.67 21.33 -14.45
N LEU A 571 1.96 21.10 -14.15
CA LEU A 571 2.39 20.53 -12.88
C LEU A 571 2.07 21.49 -11.71
N ARG A 572 2.37 22.79 -11.84
CA ARG A 572 2.07 23.79 -10.81
C ARG A 572 0.56 23.87 -10.52
N LEU A 573 -0.27 23.96 -11.56
CA LEU A 573 -1.72 24.00 -11.42
C LEU A 573 -2.27 22.72 -10.79
N ASN A 574 -1.74 21.56 -11.19
CA ASN A 574 -2.08 20.28 -10.59
C ASN A 574 -1.72 20.25 -9.08
N ARG A 575 -0.54 20.73 -8.67
CA ARG A 575 -0.18 20.77 -7.23
C ARG A 575 -1.07 21.73 -6.44
N LEU A 576 -1.38 22.89 -7.00
CA LEU A 576 -2.32 23.84 -6.40
C LEU A 576 -3.74 23.27 -6.29
N LEU A 577 -4.20 22.51 -7.28
CA LEU A 577 -5.48 21.81 -7.26
C LEU A 577 -5.58 20.87 -6.06
N TYR A 578 -4.59 20.00 -5.84
CA TYR A 578 -4.64 19.02 -4.76
C TYR A 578 -4.47 19.65 -3.37
N LEU A 579 -3.69 20.72 -3.24
CA LEU A 579 -3.68 21.53 -2.02
C LEU A 579 -5.04 22.17 -1.77
N ALA A 580 -5.65 22.78 -2.79
CA ALA A 580 -6.98 23.37 -2.67
C ALA A 580 -8.05 22.32 -2.32
N LEU A 581 -7.94 21.10 -2.84
CA LEU A 581 -8.85 19.98 -2.58
C LEU A 581 -8.71 19.40 -1.15
N SER A 582 -7.54 19.57 -0.52
CA SER A 582 -7.33 19.14 0.88
C SER A 582 -8.20 19.90 1.89
N VAL A 583 -8.52 21.17 1.59
CA VAL A 583 -9.34 22.04 2.45
C VAL A 583 -10.79 21.54 2.57
N PRO A 584 -11.57 21.36 1.49
CA PRO A 584 -12.93 20.84 1.59
C PRO A 584 -12.97 19.42 2.15
N LEU A 585 -11.96 18.57 1.88
CA LEU A 585 -11.85 17.25 2.49
C LEU A 585 -11.69 17.31 4.01
N THR A 586 -10.86 18.23 4.50
CA THR A 586 -10.68 18.44 5.94
C THR A 586 -11.96 18.99 6.58
N VAL A 587 -12.66 19.92 5.92
CA VAL A 587 -13.97 20.43 6.36
C VAL A 587 -15.02 19.32 6.39
N LEU A 588 -15.02 18.44 5.39
CA LEU A 588 -15.90 17.28 5.31
C LEU A 588 -15.64 16.29 6.46
N ALA A 589 -14.36 15.99 6.73
CA ALA A 589 -13.94 15.18 7.86
C ALA A 589 -14.46 15.77 9.17
N MET A 590 -14.28 17.07 9.40
CA MET A 590 -14.77 17.76 10.61
C MET A 590 -16.29 17.67 10.79
N ARG A 591 -17.06 17.70 9.70
CA ARG A 591 -18.53 17.60 9.75
C ARG A 591 -19.03 16.18 10.04
N TRP A 592 -18.33 15.16 9.54
CA TRP A 592 -18.75 13.76 9.66
C TRP A 592 -18.17 13.05 10.88
N PHE A 593 -17.04 13.54 11.39
CA PHE A 593 -16.42 13.03 12.59
C PHE A 593 -17.30 13.29 13.82
N GLY A 594 -17.91 12.23 14.33
CA GLY A 594 -18.70 12.27 15.56
C GLY A 594 -17.87 11.78 16.74
N ARG A 595 -17.91 12.53 17.85
CA ARG A 595 -17.34 12.12 19.15
C ARG A 595 -18.18 11.09 19.90
N ARG A 596 -19.38 10.81 19.40
CA ARG A 596 -20.33 9.86 20.00
C ARG A 596 -20.40 8.61 19.14
N GLU A 597 -20.81 7.51 19.78
CA GLU A 597 -21.00 6.22 19.13
C GLU A 597 -21.84 6.31 17.86
N PHE A 598 -21.59 5.35 16.98
CA PHE A 598 -22.16 5.33 15.65
C PHE A 598 -23.65 5.01 15.70
N ASP A 599 -24.47 6.00 15.37
CA ASP A 599 -25.91 5.83 15.17
C ASP A 599 -26.19 5.71 13.66
N ALA A 600 -26.53 4.49 13.23
CA ALA A 600 -26.80 4.15 11.83
C ALA A 600 -28.02 4.92 11.27
N ASN A 601 -29.04 5.15 12.10
CA ASN A 601 -30.26 5.87 11.69
C ASN A 601 -29.94 7.33 11.37
N ARG A 602 -29.02 7.94 12.11
CA ARG A 602 -28.59 9.32 11.91
C ARG A 602 -27.86 9.54 10.58
N ILE A 603 -27.25 8.51 10.00
CA ILE A 603 -26.59 8.58 8.68
C ILE A 603 -27.60 8.51 7.55
N ILE A 604 -28.59 7.62 7.64
CA ILE A 604 -29.67 7.52 6.65
C ILE A 604 -30.39 8.87 6.50
N HIS A 605 -30.63 9.58 7.63
CA HIS A 605 -31.19 10.92 7.59
C HIS A 605 -30.26 11.99 6.97
N ARG A 606 -28.94 11.82 7.07
CA ARG A 606 -27.93 12.73 6.49
C ARG A 606 -27.68 12.49 5.01
N LEU A 607 -27.87 11.26 4.54
CA LEU A 607 -27.78 10.85 3.13
C LEU A 607 -29.05 11.17 2.32
N ARG A 608 -30.04 11.86 2.91
CA ARG A 608 -31.20 12.33 2.15
C ARG A 608 -30.74 13.31 1.05
N PRO A 609 -31.28 13.23 -0.18
CA PRO A 609 -30.85 14.06 -1.30
C PRO A 609 -30.88 15.56 -0.98
N ARG A 610 -31.94 16.00 -0.27
CA ARG A 610 -32.11 17.40 0.13
C ARG A 610 -31.05 17.87 1.14
N SER A 611 -30.68 17.05 2.12
CA SER A 611 -29.62 17.40 3.08
C SER A 611 -28.24 17.37 2.44
N LEU A 612 -28.01 16.45 1.50
CA LEU A 612 -26.77 16.41 0.71
C LEU A 612 -26.62 17.67 -0.16
N MET A 613 -27.69 18.13 -0.80
CA MET A 613 -27.69 19.36 -1.61
C MET A 613 -27.36 20.60 -0.77
N PHE A 614 -28.05 20.80 0.36
CA PHE A 614 -27.75 21.93 1.27
C PHE A 614 -26.36 21.82 1.92
N ALA A 615 -25.91 20.61 2.25
CA ALA A 615 -24.55 20.40 2.74
C ALA A 615 -23.49 20.73 1.68
N GLY A 616 -23.75 20.36 0.41
CA GLY A 616 -22.93 20.67 -0.75
C GLY A 616 -22.83 22.17 -1.03
N LEU A 617 -23.95 22.89 -0.99
CA LEU A 617 -23.98 24.37 -1.08
C LEU A 617 -23.11 25.02 0.01
N ARG A 618 -23.15 24.49 1.24
CA ARG A 618 -22.30 24.96 2.35
C ARG A 618 -20.83 24.53 2.24
N LEU A 619 -20.47 23.64 1.31
CA LEU A 619 -19.08 23.25 1.01
C LEU A 619 -18.53 24.00 -0.21
N LEU A 620 -19.41 24.58 -1.03
CA LEU A 620 -19.08 25.26 -2.28
C LEU A 620 -18.00 26.35 -2.10
N PRO A 621 -18.03 27.22 -1.07
CA PRO A 621 -16.96 28.21 -0.88
C PRO A 621 -15.57 27.60 -0.68
N PHE A 622 -15.50 26.42 -0.06
CA PHE A 622 -14.24 25.68 0.15
C PHE A 622 -13.82 24.88 -1.08
N ALA A 623 -14.77 24.45 -1.91
CA ALA A 623 -14.52 23.69 -3.13
C ALA A 623 -14.27 24.58 -4.36
N ALA A 624 -14.74 25.84 -4.37
CA ALA A 624 -14.66 26.74 -5.51
C ALA A 624 -13.22 26.94 -6.04
N PRO A 625 -12.18 27.14 -5.20
CA PRO A 625 -10.82 27.25 -5.70
C PRO A 625 -10.35 25.98 -6.43
N ALA A 626 -10.66 24.80 -5.89
CA ALA A 626 -10.31 23.53 -6.52
C ALA A 626 -11.07 23.32 -7.84
N LEU A 627 -12.36 23.69 -7.89
CA LEU A 627 -13.16 23.59 -9.11
C LEU A 627 -12.63 24.53 -10.21
N PHE A 628 -12.26 25.76 -9.85
CA PHE A 628 -11.69 26.73 -10.79
C PHE A 628 -10.35 26.25 -11.35
N ILE A 629 -9.41 25.88 -10.49
CA ILE A 629 -8.08 25.38 -10.90
C ILE A 629 -8.22 24.09 -11.70
N GLY A 630 -9.08 23.17 -11.28
CA GLY A 630 -9.34 21.91 -11.97
C GLY A 630 -9.94 22.11 -13.35
N SER A 631 -10.87 23.07 -13.50
CA SER A 631 -11.46 23.44 -14.79
C SER A 631 -10.42 24.06 -15.72
N ALA A 632 -9.61 25.00 -15.21
CA ALA A 632 -8.53 25.61 -15.96
C ALA A 632 -7.52 24.55 -16.47
N LEU A 633 -7.11 23.63 -15.60
CA LEU A 633 -6.21 22.54 -15.94
C LEU A 633 -6.83 21.56 -16.95
N TYR A 634 -8.13 21.28 -16.85
CA TYR A 634 -8.86 20.43 -17.80
C TYR A 634 -8.87 21.04 -19.21
N PHE A 635 -9.21 22.33 -19.32
CA PHE A 635 -9.25 23.02 -20.60
C PHE A 635 -7.86 23.22 -21.20
N GLN A 636 -6.86 23.56 -20.38
CA GLN A 636 -5.47 23.64 -20.81
C GLN A 636 -4.95 22.29 -21.32
N GLY A 637 -5.30 21.19 -20.63
CA GLY A 637 -4.96 19.83 -21.07
C GLY A 637 -5.59 19.47 -22.43
N ARG A 638 -6.86 19.81 -22.66
CA ARG A 638 -7.52 19.59 -23.97
C ARG A 638 -6.95 20.45 -25.09
N ALA A 639 -6.43 21.63 -24.78
CA ALA A 639 -5.78 22.52 -25.73
C ALA A 639 -4.29 22.19 -25.95
N GLY A 640 -3.73 21.25 -25.18
CA GLY A 640 -2.33 20.85 -25.28
C GLY A 640 -2.02 20.04 -26.54
N PHE A 641 -0.73 19.74 -26.73
CA PHE A 641 -0.23 19.01 -27.91
C PHE A 641 -0.76 17.57 -28.04
N GLN A 642 -1.16 16.95 -26.93
CA GLN A 642 -1.84 15.64 -26.89
C GLN A 642 -3.37 15.79 -26.79
N GLY A 643 -3.87 17.01 -26.97
CA GLY A 643 -5.29 17.32 -26.88
C GLY A 643 -6.07 16.79 -28.10
N PRO A 644 -7.39 16.57 -27.96
CA PRO A 644 -8.21 16.07 -29.07
C PRO A 644 -8.16 16.94 -30.34
N ALA A 645 -7.95 18.25 -30.19
CA ALA A 645 -7.82 19.17 -31.31
C ALA A 645 -6.50 18.96 -32.09
N ALA A 646 -5.39 18.75 -31.37
CA ALA A 646 -4.08 18.48 -31.98
C ALA A 646 -4.04 17.09 -32.62
N GLU A 647 -4.61 16.08 -31.96
CA GLU A 647 -4.74 14.73 -32.52
C GLU A 647 -5.58 14.73 -33.81
N LYS A 648 -6.69 15.47 -33.81
CA LYS A 648 -7.50 15.66 -35.02
C LYS A 648 -6.69 16.35 -36.12
N ALA A 649 -5.96 17.42 -35.80
CA ALA A 649 -5.12 18.13 -36.77
C ALA A 649 -4.02 17.23 -37.36
N ALA A 650 -3.42 16.35 -36.55
CA ALA A 650 -2.42 15.38 -37.00
C ALA A 650 -3.05 14.31 -37.91
N LYS A 651 -4.23 13.77 -37.54
CA LYS A 651 -4.99 12.85 -38.39
C LYS A 651 -5.39 13.49 -39.72
N ASP A 652 -5.83 14.74 -39.71
CA ASP A 652 -6.21 15.48 -40.91
C ASP A 652 -4.98 15.86 -41.76
N TYR A 653 -3.82 16.11 -41.15
CA TYR A 653 -2.55 16.26 -41.87
C TYR A 653 -2.14 14.95 -42.54
N TRP A 654 -2.19 13.82 -41.83
CA TRP A 654 -1.86 12.51 -42.39
C TRP A 654 -2.79 12.11 -43.52
N ARG A 655 -4.10 12.31 -43.37
CA ARG A 655 -5.09 12.10 -44.44
C ARG A 655 -4.79 12.94 -45.67
N ARG A 656 -4.44 14.22 -45.49
CA ARG A 656 -4.06 15.10 -46.60
C ARG A 656 -2.78 14.60 -47.28
N ASN A 657 -1.75 14.25 -46.53
CA ASN A 657 -0.52 13.71 -47.10
C ASN A 657 -0.77 12.40 -47.85
N GLN A 658 -1.54 11.47 -47.27
CA GLN A 658 -1.88 10.23 -47.95
C GLN A 658 -2.62 10.53 -49.26
N ALA A 659 -3.63 11.39 -49.25
CA ALA A 659 -4.34 11.79 -50.46
C ALA A 659 -3.43 12.46 -51.52
N THR A 660 -2.44 13.25 -51.09
CA THR A 660 -1.49 13.92 -52.00
C THR A 660 -0.45 12.97 -52.59
N TRP A 661 0.06 12.02 -51.79
CA TRP A 661 1.27 11.27 -52.14
C TRP A 661 1.02 9.81 -52.54
N THR A 662 -0.20 9.27 -52.39
CA THR A 662 -0.49 7.86 -52.73
C THR A 662 -0.31 7.57 -54.22
N ASP A 663 -0.71 8.50 -55.10
CA ASP A 663 -0.60 8.33 -56.55
C ASP A 663 0.64 9.06 -57.14
N PHE A 664 1.50 9.60 -56.27
CA PHE A 664 2.67 10.35 -56.72
C PHE A 664 3.74 9.37 -57.23
N ALA A 665 4.10 9.47 -58.50
CA ALA A 665 5.16 8.65 -59.09
C ALA A 665 6.47 8.90 -58.32
N MET A 666 6.97 7.87 -57.64
CA MET A 666 8.24 7.98 -56.93
C MET A 666 9.35 8.28 -57.95
N PRO A 667 10.19 9.29 -57.72
CA PRO A 667 11.31 9.56 -58.62
C PRO A 667 12.23 8.34 -58.63
N SER A 668 12.28 7.64 -59.76
CA SER A 668 13.25 6.58 -59.99
C SER A 668 14.63 7.21 -60.15
N VAL A 669 15.60 6.80 -59.34
CA VAL A 669 17.00 7.21 -59.54
C VAL A 669 17.47 6.61 -60.87
N ALA A 670 17.50 7.44 -61.91
CA ALA A 670 17.87 7.00 -63.25
C ALA A 670 19.39 6.80 -63.40
N HIS A 671 20.19 7.47 -62.57
CA HIS A 671 21.64 7.35 -62.57
C HIS A 671 22.22 7.71 -61.19
N VAL A 672 23.21 6.96 -60.73
CA VAL A 672 24.07 7.30 -59.59
C VAL A 672 25.49 7.36 -60.16
N ASP A 673 26.05 8.56 -60.24
CA ASP A 673 27.49 8.71 -60.54
C ASP A 673 28.27 8.11 -59.35
N LEU A 674 29.06 7.07 -59.64
CA LEU A 674 29.97 6.41 -58.70
C LEU A 674 31.33 7.10 -58.69
#